data_AF-A0A7Z0BPN9-F1
#
_entry.id   AF-A0A7Z0BPN9-F1
#
_cell.length_a   1.000
_cell.length_b   1.000
_cell.length_c   1.000
_cell.angle_alpha   90.00
_cell.angle_beta   90.00
_cell.angle_gamma   90.00
#
_symmetry.space_group_name_H-M   'P 1'
#
loop_
_entity.id
_entity.type
_entity.pdbx_description
1 polymer ?
#
loop_
_entity_poly.entity_id
_entity_poly.type
_entity_poly.pdbx_seq_one_letter_code
_entity_poly.pdbx_strand_id
1 'polypeptide(L)'
;MKRLRIATFNINGINARLSNLLTWLERETPDVVCLQELKTPDKSFPAKDIEAAGYGVVYHGQTSWNGVAILARDAQPLEIRRWLPGAEWDKQARYIEAAAHGVVVACLYLPNGNPRPGPKFDYKLAWFEHLIEHVETLQALEHPVVLAGDFNVVPTDFDIYNTRSWLKDALLQPESRACYQRLLDQGWVDAIRHLHPDEQIFTYWDYFRRHWQTNSGLRIDHLLLNPALATHLVAAGVDTWVRGEEHPSDHAPTWIEIGGRKHAHKLSAVTAEKGAGRRMRATSPEAKAALADPELQTSKSSKKHSSGAMPEALQPQLATLVESAPPGEWRYEIKFDGYRILTRILDDEVTFFTRNGHDWTKKLPEQAAAVAALGIENGWLDGEMVVPNDKGLPDFQALQNAFDSCASGDIIYYLFDLPYLNGDDLRSAPVEERRDALAALLNDSKSETKLLRFSDDFEEAPEALLNSACQMQMEGLIGKRVGSTYRSRRSDDWIKLKCKRRQEFVVVGYTDPKGARAKFGALLLALHDSDSGELKYAGKVGTGFNESTLNSLHAELRSLVVRNATVANPPKGPDARGVHWLKPVLLAEISFAQITKDGIVRHAVFQGLRADKPAVAITEERPTEIGSEPEESDVEPVACKPAKRGGSSVTGKLRLTHPDRVIDPSSGLTKRDLAEYYVRSLDWIVPQLADRPVALVRAPEGIGAQLFFQKNPESLAIQGIDSISKAQAGHPAMVINTPEALLGAVQMSTIELHTWNATSGDLRRPDRFVLDLDPDPSLPWKSMVEATQLTLTVLDELGLQSFLKTSGGKGIHIVVPLTPKDSWEEVKAFSQSIVKYMARLIPDRFSAVSGPKNRVGRIFIDYLRNGLGATTICAYSVRAREGLPVSVPIHREEVSELEAANAWTIVNLHKRLDQLDEDPWARLPDTKQTITREMRIRIGIK
;
A
#
# COMPACT_ATOMS: atom_id res chain seq x y z
N MET A 1 -4.31 -42.47 22.96
CA MET A 1 -4.27 -41.39 21.96
C MET A 1 -3.54 -41.90 20.73
N LYS A 2 -4.03 -41.61 19.51
CA LYS A 2 -3.31 -41.85 18.24
C LYS A 2 -2.03 -41.00 18.26
N ARG A 3 -0.99 -41.38 17.49
CA ARG A 3 0.11 -40.44 17.22
C ARG A 3 -0.42 -39.35 16.29
N LEU A 4 -0.23 -38.08 16.66
CA LEU A 4 -0.70 -36.92 15.91
C LEU A 4 0.40 -35.85 15.85
N ARG A 5 0.62 -35.23 14.70
CA ARG A 5 1.41 -33.99 14.57
C ARG A 5 0.47 -32.80 14.45
N ILE A 6 0.56 -31.85 15.39
CA ILE A 6 -0.27 -30.64 15.43
C ILE A 6 0.65 -29.44 15.19
N ALA A 7 0.26 -28.52 14.32
CA ALA A 7 1.07 -27.36 13.96
C ALA A 7 0.28 -26.05 13.98
N THR A 8 1.00 -24.93 14.10
CA THR A 8 0.50 -23.58 13.85
C THR A 8 1.41 -22.86 12.87
N PHE A 9 0.83 -22.04 12.00
CA PHE A 9 1.57 -21.30 10.98
C PHE A 9 0.84 -20.01 10.59
N ASN A 10 1.39 -18.86 11.00
CA ASN A 10 1.02 -17.58 10.39
C ASN A 10 1.55 -17.55 8.94
N ILE A 11 0.63 -17.58 7.98
CA ILE A 11 0.95 -17.67 6.55
C ILE A 11 1.12 -16.29 5.87
N ASN A 12 0.82 -15.19 6.58
CA ASN A 12 0.97 -13.81 6.11
C ASN A 12 0.26 -13.57 4.74
N GLY A 13 -0.86 -14.25 4.49
CA GLY A 13 -1.62 -14.23 3.24
C GLY A 13 -1.62 -15.58 2.52
N ILE A 14 -2.74 -16.32 2.61
CA ILE A 14 -2.83 -17.71 2.13
C ILE A 14 -2.77 -17.82 0.61
N ASN A 15 -3.49 -16.97 -0.13
CA ASN A 15 -3.52 -17.06 -1.61
C ASN A 15 -2.15 -16.80 -2.25
N ALA A 16 -1.35 -15.90 -1.66
CA ALA A 16 0.00 -15.58 -2.15
C ALA A 16 1.06 -16.64 -1.81
N ARG A 17 0.75 -17.60 -0.93
CA ARG A 17 1.66 -18.66 -0.46
C ARG A 17 1.01 -20.04 -0.44
N LEU A 18 0.01 -20.25 -1.28
CA LEU A 18 -0.74 -21.51 -1.36
C LEU A 18 0.19 -22.65 -1.79
N SER A 19 1.09 -22.41 -2.76
CA SER A 19 2.14 -23.35 -3.16
C SER A 19 3.02 -23.77 -1.98
N ASN A 20 3.59 -22.82 -1.23
CA ASN A 20 4.42 -23.10 -0.04
C ASN A 20 3.65 -23.91 1.01
N LEU A 21 2.37 -23.58 1.25
CA LEU A 21 1.51 -24.32 2.16
C LEU A 21 1.33 -25.76 1.70
N LEU A 22 0.93 -25.98 0.43
CA LEU A 22 0.70 -27.29 -0.13
C LEU A 22 1.98 -28.15 -0.11
N THR A 23 3.13 -27.58 -0.49
CA THR A 23 4.43 -28.27 -0.41
C THR A 23 4.80 -28.69 1.02
N TRP A 24 4.53 -27.84 2.03
CA TRP A 24 4.75 -28.21 3.43
C TRP A 24 3.74 -29.24 3.95
N LEU A 25 2.47 -29.13 3.57
CA LEU A 25 1.41 -30.11 3.92
C LEU A 25 1.68 -31.49 3.30
N GLU A 26 2.22 -31.55 2.08
CA GLU A 26 2.63 -32.77 1.39
C GLU A 26 3.88 -33.40 2.03
N ARG A 27 4.87 -32.58 2.41
CA ARG A 27 6.14 -33.07 2.95
C ARG A 27 6.09 -33.45 4.43
N GLU A 28 5.57 -32.57 5.28
CA GLU A 28 5.60 -32.74 6.75
C GLU A 28 4.35 -33.47 7.27
N THR A 29 3.28 -33.47 6.47
CA THR A 29 2.03 -34.21 6.67
C THR A 29 1.41 -34.11 8.08
N PRO A 30 1.25 -32.90 8.65
CA PRO A 30 0.60 -32.70 9.95
C PRO A 30 -0.83 -33.27 9.97
N ASP A 31 -1.28 -33.78 11.13
CA ASP A 31 -2.68 -34.23 11.29
C ASP A 31 -3.65 -33.07 11.49
N VAL A 32 -3.18 -31.98 12.12
CA VAL A 32 -3.95 -30.76 12.40
C VAL A 32 -3.06 -29.54 12.19
N VAL A 33 -3.57 -28.50 11.52
CA VAL A 33 -2.86 -27.21 11.37
C VAL A 33 -3.77 -26.03 11.68
N CYS A 34 -3.26 -25.10 12.47
CA CYS A 34 -3.86 -23.79 12.72
C CYS A 34 -3.17 -22.74 11.83
N LEU A 35 -3.89 -22.10 10.92
CA LEU A 35 -3.38 -21.01 10.09
C LEU A 35 -3.82 -19.65 10.64
N GLN A 36 -2.92 -18.66 10.59
CA GLN A 36 -3.18 -17.28 10.97
C GLN A 36 -2.85 -16.30 9.84
N GLU A 37 -3.43 -15.09 9.92
CA GLU A 37 -3.21 -13.98 8.99
C GLU A 37 -3.50 -14.36 7.52
N LEU A 38 -4.69 -14.95 7.29
CA LEU A 38 -5.09 -15.46 5.97
C LEU A 38 -5.15 -14.38 4.87
N LYS A 39 -5.46 -13.12 5.21
CA LYS A 39 -5.61 -11.98 4.27
C LYS A 39 -6.58 -12.21 3.10
N THR A 40 -7.50 -13.15 3.23
CA THR A 40 -8.54 -13.43 2.23
C THR A 40 -9.92 -13.51 2.90
N PRO A 41 -11.00 -12.96 2.31
CA PRO A 41 -12.36 -13.18 2.80
C PRO A 41 -12.83 -14.61 2.51
N ASP A 42 -13.85 -15.09 3.24
CA ASP A 42 -14.37 -16.46 3.12
C ASP A 42 -14.67 -16.91 1.67
N LYS A 43 -15.17 -16.00 0.82
CA LYS A 43 -15.49 -16.26 -0.60
C LYS A 43 -14.28 -16.50 -1.51
N SER A 44 -13.08 -16.20 -1.04
CA SER A 44 -11.81 -16.25 -1.79
C SER A 44 -10.76 -17.08 -1.05
N PHE A 45 -11.19 -17.91 -0.10
CA PHE A 45 -10.35 -18.88 0.59
C PHE A 45 -10.18 -20.14 -0.28
N PRO A 46 -8.96 -20.68 -0.45
CA PRO A 46 -8.66 -21.77 -1.37
C PRO A 46 -8.99 -23.15 -0.75
N ALA A 47 -10.24 -23.34 -0.34
CA ALA A 47 -10.69 -24.58 0.30
C ALA A 47 -10.49 -25.80 -0.61
N LYS A 48 -10.78 -25.67 -1.91
CA LYS A 48 -10.71 -26.78 -2.87
C LYS A 48 -9.30 -27.35 -3.03
N ASP A 49 -8.29 -26.49 -3.09
CA ASP A 49 -6.88 -26.89 -3.26
C ASP A 49 -6.36 -27.61 -2.01
N ILE A 50 -6.81 -27.16 -0.85
CA ILE A 50 -6.54 -27.75 0.47
C ILE A 50 -7.25 -29.10 0.64
N GLU A 51 -8.52 -29.18 0.24
CA GLU A 51 -9.31 -30.42 0.20
C GLU A 51 -8.70 -31.44 -0.76
N ALA A 52 -8.21 -30.99 -1.92
CA ALA A 52 -7.49 -31.83 -2.89
C ALA A 52 -6.16 -32.38 -2.33
N ALA A 53 -5.51 -31.65 -1.42
CA ALA A 53 -4.34 -32.13 -0.66
C ALA A 53 -4.70 -33.07 0.51
N GLY A 54 -5.98 -33.43 0.68
CA GLY A 54 -6.44 -34.38 1.71
C GLY A 54 -6.78 -33.75 3.06
N TYR A 55 -6.97 -32.43 3.14
CA TYR A 55 -7.28 -31.73 4.39
C TYR A 55 -8.71 -31.18 4.37
N GLY A 56 -9.55 -31.61 5.32
CA GLY A 56 -10.79 -30.90 5.62
C GLY A 56 -10.49 -29.59 6.34
N VAL A 57 -11.30 -28.56 6.13
CA VAL A 57 -11.01 -27.20 6.60
C VAL A 57 -12.22 -26.50 7.19
N VAL A 58 -11.99 -25.76 8.28
CA VAL A 58 -12.92 -24.77 8.82
C VAL A 58 -12.16 -23.45 8.93
N TYR A 59 -12.68 -22.39 8.30
CA TYR A 59 -11.99 -21.11 8.18
C TYR A 59 -12.91 -19.94 8.48
N HIS A 60 -12.29 -18.85 8.89
CA HIS A 60 -12.91 -17.56 9.14
C HIS A 60 -11.94 -16.47 8.61
N GLY A 61 -12.25 -15.96 7.43
CA GLY A 61 -11.39 -15.07 6.64
C GLY A 61 -11.75 -13.59 6.74
N GLN A 62 -10.76 -12.74 6.45
CA GLN A 62 -10.92 -11.29 6.35
C GLN A 62 -9.95 -10.74 5.29
N THR A 63 -10.37 -9.72 4.52
CA THR A 63 -9.66 -9.13 3.36
C THR A 63 -8.32 -8.45 3.67
N SER A 64 -7.83 -8.49 4.90
CA SER A 64 -6.66 -7.73 5.36
C SER A 64 -5.97 -8.52 6.47
N TRP A 65 -5.13 -7.87 7.30
CA TRP A 65 -4.25 -8.39 8.37
C TRP A 65 -4.76 -9.47 9.36
N ASN A 66 -5.93 -10.07 9.19
CA ASN A 66 -6.52 -11.08 10.06
C ASN A 66 -6.92 -12.33 9.25
N GLY A 67 -7.68 -13.22 9.89
CA GLY A 67 -8.17 -14.47 9.36
C GLY A 67 -7.51 -15.65 10.05
N VAL A 68 -8.29 -16.68 10.35
CA VAL A 68 -7.85 -17.92 11.00
C VAL A 68 -8.50 -19.14 10.35
N ALA A 69 -7.78 -20.27 10.30
CA ALA A 69 -8.35 -21.54 9.83
C ALA A 69 -7.79 -22.73 10.62
N ILE A 70 -8.59 -23.79 10.73
CA ILE A 70 -8.18 -25.10 11.23
C ILE A 70 -8.31 -26.10 10.08
N LEU A 71 -7.21 -26.79 9.81
CA LEU A 71 -7.06 -27.88 8.85
C LEU A 71 -6.98 -29.20 9.62
N ALA A 72 -7.58 -30.27 9.09
CA ALA A 72 -7.36 -31.62 9.59
C ALA A 72 -7.18 -32.61 8.42
N ARG A 73 -6.10 -33.41 8.48
CA ARG A 73 -5.81 -34.43 7.46
C ARG A 73 -6.82 -35.57 7.56
N ASP A 74 -7.32 -36.06 6.42
CA ASP A 74 -8.27 -37.18 6.29
C ASP A 74 -9.57 -37.03 7.11
N ALA A 75 -9.92 -35.81 7.54
CA ALA A 75 -11.08 -35.54 8.38
C ALA A 75 -11.58 -34.10 8.20
N GLN A 76 -12.90 -33.90 8.22
CA GLN A 76 -13.46 -32.55 8.34
C GLN A 76 -13.44 -32.11 9.81
N PRO A 77 -12.79 -30.99 10.18
CA PRO A 77 -12.86 -30.46 11.53
C PRO A 77 -14.31 -30.09 11.87
N LEU A 78 -14.76 -30.46 13.07
CA LEU A 78 -16.09 -30.09 13.54
C LEU A 78 -16.02 -28.73 14.24
N GLU A 79 -16.55 -27.68 13.61
CA GLU A 79 -16.60 -26.34 14.19
C GLU A 79 -17.38 -26.35 15.52
N ILE A 80 -16.74 -25.85 16.58
CA ILE A 80 -17.34 -25.64 17.90
C ILE A 80 -17.86 -24.21 17.99
N ARG A 81 -17.04 -23.23 17.59
CA ARG A 81 -17.44 -21.83 17.42
C ARG A 81 -16.48 -21.02 16.56
N ARG A 82 -17.00 -19.91 16.03
CA ARG A 82 -16.22 -18.72 15.64
C ARG A 82 -16.34 -17.68 16.77
N TRP A 83 -15.40 -16.73 16.80
CA TRP A 83 -15.34 -15.61 17.77
C TRP A 83 -14.97 -16.02 19.20
N LEU A 84 -14.38 -15.07 19.93
CA LEU A 84 -13.97 -15.24 21.31
C LEU A 84 -15.12 -14.80 22.26
N PRO A 85 -15.57 -15.63 23.21
CA PRO A 85 -16.64 -15.27 24.15
C PRO A 85 -16.31 -14.03 24.98
N GLY A 86 -17.31 -13.19 25.28
CA GLY A 86 -17.13 -11.90 25.98
C GLY A 86 -16.53 -10.79 25.12
N ALA A 87 -15.97 -11.14 23.96
CA ALA A 87 -15.44 -10.22 22.96
C ALA A 87 -16.39 -10.02 21.77
N GLU A 88 -17.71 -10.03 21.97
CA GLU A 88 -18.71 -9.84 20.89
C GLU A 88 -18.62 -8.45 20.20
N TRP A 89 -17.89 -7.54 20.84
CA TRP A 89 -17.52 -6.24 20.32
C TRP A 89 -16.41 -6.30 19.25
N ASP A 90 -15.60 -7.37 19.22
CA ASP A 90 -14.56 -7.60 18.22
C ASP A 90 -15.13 -8.20 16.94
N LYS A 91 -14.97 -7.48 15.83
CA LYS A 91 -15.46 -7.86 14.49
C LYS A 91 -14.37 -8.43 13.60
N GLN A 92 -13.22 -8.78 14.19
CA GLN A 92 -12.04 -9.24 13.47
C GLN A 92 -11.97 -10.77 13.49
N ALA A 93 -11.59 -11.37 12.36
CA ALA A 93 -11.46 -12.81 12.24
C ALA A 93 -10.18 -13.31 12.94
N ARG A 94 -10.22 -13.40 14.27
CA ARG A 94 -9.06 -13.67 15.14
C ARG A 94 -9.11 -14.99 15.89
N TYR A 95 -10.26 -15.66 15.94
CA TYR A 95 -10.47 -16.82 16.79
C TYR A 95 -11.48 -17.80 16.18
N ILE A 96 -11.14 -19.08 16.23
CA ILE A 96 -12.02 -20.20 15.86
C ILE A 96 -11.66 -21.46 16.66
N GLU A 97 -12.66 -22.23 17.06
CA GLU A 97 -12.52 -23.52 17.75
C GLU A 97 -13.09 -24.64 16.88
N ALA A 98 -12.39 -25.77 16.80
CA ALA A 98 -12.91 -26.99 16.19
C ALA A 98 -12.40 -28.25 16.93
N ALA A 99 -13.17 -29.34 16.86
CA ALA A 99 -12.71 -30.67 17.24
C ALA A 99 -12.14 -31.40 16.02
N ALA A 100 -10.92 -31.93 16.14
CA ALA A 100 -10.25 -32.73 15.11
C ALA A 100 -9.43 -33.86 15.75
N HIS A 101 -9.48 -35.07 15.18
CA HIS A 101 -8.73 -36.25 15.64
C HIS A 101 -8.83 -36.58 17.16
N GLY A 102 -9.93 -36.17 17.82
CA GLY A 102 -10.12 -36.35 19.26
C GLY A 102 -9.37 -35.35 20.14
N VAL A 103 -9.12 -34.15 19.61
CA VAL A 103 -8.54 -32.98 20.30
C VAL A 103 -9.42 -31.77 20.02
N VAL A 104 -9.65 -30.93 21.03
CA VAL A 104 -10.22 -29.59 20.83
C VAL A 104 -9.09 -28.61 20.51
N VAL A 105 -9.25 -27.89 19.41
CA VAL A 105 -8.22 -27.03 18.82
C VAL A 105 -8.76 -25.61 18.77
N ALA A 106 -8.14 -24.71 19.53
CA ALA A 106 -8.44 -23.28 19.50
C ALA A 106 -7.35 -22.57 18.68
N CYS A 107 -7.70 -22.15 17.47
CA CYS A 107 -6.83 -21.38 16.58
C CYS A 107 -7.02 -19.88 16.81
N LEU A 108 -5.93 -19.17 17.11
CA LEU A 108 -5.98 -17.75 17.45
C LEU A 108 -4.94 -16.89 16.73
N TYR A 109 -5.28 -15.62 16.51
CA TYR A 109 -4.39 -14.57 16.02
C TYR A 109 -4.55 -13.32 16.88
N LEU A 110 -3.73 -13.23 17.92
CA LEU A 110 -3.83 -12.19 18.96
C LEU A 110 -3.44 -10.82 18.38
N PRO A 111 -4.12 -9.71 18.73
CA PRO A 111 -3.77 -8.39 18.22
C PRO A 111 -2.31 -7.98 18.45
N ASN A 112 -1.62 -7.53 17.38
CA ASN A 112 -0.25 -7.01 17.47
C ASN A 112 -0.08 -5.89 18.50
N GLY A 113 -0.97 -4.89 18.47
CA GLY A 113 -1.07 -3.80 19.44
C GLY A 113 -0.27 -2.54 19.15
N ASN A 114 0.56 -2.48 18.10
CA ASN A 114 1.33 -1.29 17.77
C ASN A 114 0.51 -0.17 17.08
N PRO A 115 0.78 1.12 17.37
CA PRO A 115 1.79 1.62 18.31
C PRO A 115 1.33 1.62 19.77
N ARG A 116 2.30 1.49 20.68
CA ARG A 116 2.16 1.56 22.15
C ARG A 116 2.76 2.87 22.68
N PRO A 117 2.15 3.52 23.71
CA PRO A 117 0.79 3.29 24.20
C PRO A 117 -0.26 3.85 23.23
N GLY A 118 -1.52 3.44 23.39
CA GLY A 118 -2.65 3.95 22.61
C GLY A 118 -3.73 2.90 22.34
N PRO A 119 -4.82 3.27 21.64
CA PRO A 119 -6.04 2.47 21.55
C PRO A 119 -5.88 1.09 20.90
N LYS A 120 -4.82 0.87 20.11
CA LYS A 120 -4.49 -0.45 19.57
C LYS A 120 -3.87 -1.38 20.62
N PHE A 121 -3.10 -0.83 21.56
CA PHE A 121 -2.56 -1.60 22.68
C PHE A 121 -3.66 -1.87 23.72
N ASP A 122 -4.53 -0.89 23.97
CA ASP A 122 -5.68 -1.05 24.85
C ASP A 122 -6.64 -2.14 24.31
N TYR A 123 -6.89 -2.13 22.98
CA TYR A 123 -7.58 -3.21 22.25
C TYR A 123 -6.91 -4.58 22.44
N LYS A 124 -5.58 -4.65 22.31
CA LYS A 124 -4.82 -5.89 22.52
C LYS A 124 -5.04 -6.44 23.92
N LEU A 125 -4.88 -5.61 24.95
CA LEU A 125 -5.03 -6.05 26.34
C LEU A 125 -6.47 -6.49 26.61
N ALA A 126 -7.47 -5.71 26.22
CA ALA A 126 -8.88 -6.08 26.41
C ALA A 126 -9.25 -7.41 25.72
N TRP A 127 -8.74 -7.64 24.51
CA TRP A 127 -8.92 -8.92 23.80
C TRP A 127 -8.21 -10.08 24.52
N PHE A 128 -7.02 -9.84 25.08
CA PHE A 128 -6.25 -10.84 25.80
C PHE A 128 -6.90 -11.20 27.16
N GLU A 129 -7.51 -10.26 27.87
CA GLU A 129 -8.28 -10.57 29.09
C GLU A 129 -9.45 -11.52 28.80
N HIS A 130 -10.24 -11.27 27.74
CA HIS A 130 -11.28 -12.21 27.31
C HIS A 130 -10.73 -13.56 26.86
N LEU A 131 -9.51 -13.61 26.31
CA LEU A 131 -8.85 -14.89 26.00
C LEU A 131 -8.55 -15.63 27.30
N ILE A 132 -7.95 -14.98 28.30
CA ILE A 132 -7.62 -15.56 29.61
C ILE A 132 -8.88 -16.12 30.28
N GLU A 133 -9.96 -15.34 30.34
CA GLU A 133 -11.26 -15.76 30.89
C GLU A 133 -11.82 -17.00 30.20
N HIS A 134 -11.81 -17.02 28.87
CA HIS A 134 -12.36 -18.15 28.10
C HIS A 134 -11.48 -19.40 28.17
N VAL A 135 -10.16 -19.27 28.01
CA VAL A 135 -9.28 -20.45 27.99
C VAL A 135 -9.12 -21.10 29.35
N GLU A 136 -9.46 -20.44 30.45
CA GLU A 136 -9.59 -21.11 31.77
C GLU A 136 -10.62 -22.25 31.72
N THR A 137 -11.73 -22.02 31.01
CA THR A 137 -12.78 -23.04 30.84
C THR A 137 -12.33 -24.22 29.98
N LEU A 138 -11.44 -23.97 29.01
CA LEU A 138 -10.82 -24.99 28.16
C LEU A 138 -9.69 -25.75 28.88
N GLN A 139 -8.93 -25.07 29.74
CA GLN A 139 -7.85 -25.65 30.54
C GLN A 139 -8.41 -26.73 31.48
N ALA A 140 -9.54 -26.42 32.12
CA ALA A 140 -10.21 -27.27 33.09
C ALA A 140 -10.89 -28.52 32.48
N LEU A 141 -10.95 -28.66 31.14
CA LEU A 141 -11.52 -29.84 30.51
C LEU A 141 -10.62 -31.07 30.69
N GLU A 142 -11.22 -32.20 31.05
CA GLU A 142 -10.53 -33.51 31.05
C GLU A 142 -10.23 -34.01 29.62
N HIS A 143 -10.83 -33.41 28.60
CA HIS A 143 -10.57 -33.69 27.20
C HIS A 143 -9.24 -33.05 26.75
N PRO A 144 -8.47 -33.64 25.82
CA PRO A 144 -7.26 -33.01 25.30
C PRO A 144 -7.57 -31.70 24.54
N VAL A 145 -6.92 -30.60 24.94
CA VAL A 145 -7.07 -29.28 24.31
C VAL A 145 -5.71 -28.66 23.98
N VAL A 146 -5.62 -28.04 22.81
CA VAL A 146 -4.50 -27.19 22.39
C VAL A 146 -4.98 -25.78 22.02
N LEU A 147 -4.31 -24.76 22.55
CA LEU A 147 -4.35 -23.40 22.01
C LEU A 147 -3.17 -23.27 21.04
N ALA A 148 -3.42 -22.90 19.79
CA ALA A 148 -2.41 -22.81 18.75
C ALA A 148 -2.56 -21.49 17.97
N GLY A 149 -1.47 -20.74 17.84
CA GLY A 149 -1.53 -19.49 17.10
C GLY A 149 -0.31 -18.59 17.25
N ASP A 150 -0.37 -17.47 16.53
CA ASP A 150 0.49 -16.31 16.76
C ASP A 150 -0.13 -15.45 17.86
N PHE A 151 0.55 -15.42 19.01
CA PHE A 151 0.15 -14.67 20.19
C PHE A 151 0.62 -13.22 20.14
N ASN A 152 1.43 -12.79 19.17
CA ASN A 152 1.99 -11.44 19.09
C ASN A 152 2.56 -10.96 20.46
N VAL A 153 3.19 -11.87 21.21
CA VAL A 153 3.79 -11.61 22.53
C VAL A 153 5.11 -12.36 22.58
N VAL A 154 6.18 -11.67 22.97
CA VAL A 154 7.48 -12.29 23.26
C VAL A 154 7.54 -12.56 24.76
N PRO A 155 7.43 -13.82 25.24
CA PRO A 155 7.20 -14.08 26.67
C PRO A 155 8.34 -13.57 27.58
N THR A 156 9.59 -13.85 27.21
CA THR A 156 10.78 -13.46 27.98
C THR A 156 11.86 -12.85 27.07
N ASP A 157 12.91 -12.27 27.65
CA ASP A 157 14.06 -11.79 26.86
C ASP A 157 14.90 -12.94 26.25
N PHE A 158 14.67 -14.19 26.65
CA PHE A 158 15.27 -15.36 26.01
C PHE A 158 14.56 -15.72 24.68
N ASP A 159 13.35 -15.20 24.46
CA ASP A 159 12.51 -15.46 23.29
C ASP A 159 12.72 -14.44 22.15
N ILE A 160 13.78 -13.61 22.22
CA ILE A 160 14.09 -12.54 21.27
C ILE A 160 15.60 -12.28 21.09
N TYR A 161 16.02 -12.03 19.85
CA TYR A 161 17.33 -11.45 19.52
C TYR A 161 17.43 -9.92 19.80
N ASN A 162 18.65 -9.41 20.09
CA ASN A 162 19.03 -7.99 20.21
C ASN A 162 17.88 -6.96 20.42
N THR A 163 17.50 -6.77 21.67
CA THR A 163 16.23 -6.12 22.08
C THR A 163 16.12 -4.61 21.82
N ARG A 164 17.21 -3.87 21.55
CA ARG A 164 17.20 -2.39 21.57
C ARG A 164 16.21 -1.73 20.61
N SER A 165 15.97 -2.29 19.42
CA SER A 165 14.96 -1.79 18.48
C SER A 165 13.53 -2.12 18.89
N TRP A 166 13.35 -3.20 19.63
CA TRP A 166 12.07 -3.79 20.01
C TRP A 166 11.51 -3.24 21.34
N LEU A 167 12.29 -2.49 22.13
CA LEU A 167 11.88 -1.92 23.44
C LEU A 167 10.60 -1.07 23.41
N LYS A 168 10.21 -0.53 22.25
CA LYS A 168 8.97 0.27 22.09
C LYS A 168 7.82 -0.51 21.45
N ASP A 169 8.07 -1.76 21.05
CA ASP A 169 7.10 -2.59 20.36
C ASP A 169 6.12 -3.23 21.36
N ALA A 170 4.83 -3.23 21.04
CA ALA A 170 3.75 -3.84 21.82
C ALA A 170 3.96 -5.32 22.16
N LEU A 171 4.78 -6.07 21.41
CA LEU A 171 5.10 -7.48 21.66
C LEU A 171 5.89 -7.72 22.96
N LEU A 172 6.72 -6.76 23.37
CA LEU A 172 7.66 -6.92 24.50
C LEU A 172 7.18 -6.27 25.80
N GLN A 173 6.02 -5.60 25.79
CA GLN A 173 5.66 -4.70 26.87
C GLN A 173 5.25 -5.45 28.13
N PRO A 174 5.53 -4.90 29.33
CA PRO A 174 5.28 -5.60 30.59
C PRO A 174 3.83 -6.07 30.74
N GLU A 175 2.85 -5.32 30.25
CA GLU A 175 1.43 -5.69 30.33
C GLU A 175 1.11 -6.88 29.41
N SER A 176 1.64 -6.89 28.17
CA SER A 176 1.49 -8.02 27.25
C SER A 176 2.13 -9.30 27.80
N ARG A 177 3.33 -9.19 28.39
CA ARG A 177 4.01 -10.30 29.06
C ARG A 177 3.25 -10.77 30.31
N ALA A 178 2.68 -9.85 31.09
CA ALA A 178 1.89 -10.20 32.28
C ALA A 178 0.59 -10.94 31.94
N CYS A 179 -0.12 -10.56 30.87
CA CYS A 179 -1.29 -11.30 30.39
C CYS A 179 -0.90 -12.72 29.93
N TYR A 180 0.21 -12.88 29.20
CA TYR A 180 0.69 -14.20 28.78
C TYR A 180 1.14 -15.06 29.98
N GLN A 181 1.82 -14.48 30.97
CA GLN A 181 2.18 -15.19 32.20
C GLN A 181 0.93 -15.64 32.97
N ARG A 182 -0.07 -14.76 33.14
CA ARG A 182 -1.36 -15.12 33.78
C ARG A 182 -2.08 -16.26 33.07
N LEU A 183 -1.98 -16.35 31.75
CA LEU A 183 -2.50 -17.49 30.99
C LEU A 183 -1.73 -18.77 31.37
N LEU A 184 -0.40 -18.76 31.39
CA LEU A 184 0.39 -19.91 31.83
C LEU A 184 0.13 -20.30 33.29
N ASP A 185 -0.11 -19.32 34.18
CA ASP A 185 -0.40 -19.54 35.61
C ASP A 185 -1.70 -20.34 35.85
N GLN A 186 -2.61 -20.44 34.86
CA GLN A 186 -3.75 -21.37 34.89
C GLN A 186 -3.33 -22.84 34.80
N GLY A 187 -2.06 -23.13 34.48
CA GLY A 187 -1.55 -24.49 34.26
C GLY A 187 -1.58 -24.94 32.79
N TRP A 188 -1.46 -24.01 31.84
CA TRP A 188 -1.17 -24.32 30.44
C TRP A 188 0.31 -24.63 30.24
N VAL A 189 0.63 -25.67 29.46
CA VAL A 189 2.01 -26.07 29.16
C VAL A 189 2.44 -25.54 27.78
N ASP A 190 3.37 -24.59 27.75
CA ASP A 190 4.07 -24.15 26.53
C ASP A 190 4.96 -25.30 26.02
N ALA A 191 4.52 -25.99 24.97
CA ALA A 191 5.14 -27.24 24.53
C ALA A 191 6.59 -27.08 24.07
N ILE A 192 6.91 -25.94 23.42
CA ILE A 192 8.27 -25.64 22.95
C ILE A 192 9.18 -25.39 24.16
N ARG A 193 8.78 -24.49 25.07
CA ARG A 193 9.60 -24.16 26.26
C ARG A 193 9.68 -25.31 27.26
N HIS A 194 8.69 -26.20 27.31
CA HIS A 194 8.70 -27.38 28.17
C HIS A 194 9.71 -28.45 27.73
N LEU A 195 9.81 -28.73 26.42
CA LEU A 195 10.77 -29.69 25.89
C LEU A 195 12.17 -29.11 25.70
N HIS A 196 12.25 -27.81 25.39
CA HIS A 196 13.49 -27.12 25.08
C HIS A 196 13.71 -25.93 26.04
N PRO A 197 13.88 -26.18 27.36
CA PRO A 197 13.96 -25.11 28.35
C PRO A 197 15.16 -24.17 28.10
N ASP A 198 16.32 -24.75 27.76
CA ASP A 198 17.60 -24.05 27.63
C ASP A 198 17.96 -23.69 26.16
N GLU A 199 17.12 -24.04 25.18
CA GLU A 199 17.36 -23.71 23.77
C GLU A 199 16.65 -22.40 23.37
N GLN A 200 17.35 -21.58 22.61
CA GLN A 200 16.79 -20.37 22.01
C GLN A 200 16.18 -20.71 20.64
N ILE A 201 14.88 -20.98 20.65
CA ILE A 201 14.07 -21.27 19.46
C ILE A 201 13.29 -20.01 19.08
N PHE A 202 13.26 -19.69 17.79
CA PHE A 202 12.46 -18.60 17.22
C PHE A 202 11.45 -19.17 16.22
N THR A 203 10.37 -18.44 15.98
CA THR A 203 9.27 -18.79 15.07
C THR A 203 9.02 -17.71 14.02
N TYR A 204 9.50 -16.49 14.26
CA TYR A 204 9.34 -15.30 13.41
C TYR A 204 10.70 -14.63 13.11
N TRP A 205 10.91 -14.21 11.86
CA TRP A 205 12.06 -13.41 11.42
C TRP A 205 11.62 -12.38 10.38
N ASP A 206 11.75 -11.09 10.70
CA ASP A 206 11.40 -10.02 9.76
C ASP A 206 12.25 -10.07 8.47
N TYR A 207 11.71 -9.53 7.37
CA TYR A 207 12.35 -9.57 6.05
C TYR A 207 13.58 -8.65 5.91
N PHE A 208 13.89 -7.82 6.90
CA PHE A 208 14.93 -6.79 6.83
C PHE A 208 16.25 -7.28 7.45
N ARG A 209 17.31 -6.50 7.22
CA ARG A 209 18.63 -6.59 7.92
C ARG A 209 19.30 -7.97 7.96
N ARG A 210 18.89 -8.91 7.10
CA ARG A 210 19.33 -10.31 7.09
C ARG A 210 18.99 -11.06 8.40
N HIS A 211 17.87 -10.74 9.04
CA HIS A 211 17.49 -11.35 10.31
C HIS A 211 17.29 -12.87 10.20
N TRP A 212 16.72 -13.37 9.10
CA TRP A 212 16.69 -14.81 8.81
C TRP A 212 18.09 -15.44 8.74
N GLN A 213 19.00 -14.89 7.92
CA GLN A 213 20.35 -15.44 7.72
C GLN A 213 21.25 -15.33 8.98
N THR A 214 20.90 -14.46 9.92
CA THR A 214 21.62 -14.28 11.19
C THR A 214 20.89 -14.93 12.38
N ASN A 215 19.87 -15.76 12.09
CA ASN A 215 18.94 -16.36 13.05
C ASN A 215 18.51 -15.39 14.16
N SER A 216 18.15 -14.19 13.77
CA SER A 216 17.78 -13.07 14.62
C SER A 216 16.25 -12.93 14.65
N GLY A 217 15.60 -13.77 15.45
CA GLY A 217 14.14 -13.93 15.42
C GLY A 217 13.43 -13.68 16.75
N LEU A 218 12.11 -13.83 16.73
CA LEU A 218 11.22 -13.81 17.89
C LEU A 218 10.52 -15.16 18.02
N ARG A 219 10.18 -15.58 19.24
CA ARG A 219 9.22 -16.66 19.50
C ARG A 219 7.89 -16.03 19.91
N ILE A 220 6.93 -16.06 18.98
CA ILE A 220 5.57 -15.50 19.15
C ILE A 220 4.46 -16.47 18.71
N ASP A 221 4.82 -17.55 18.03
CA ASP A 221 3.93 -18.66 17.69
C ASP A 221 4.04 -19.73 18.78
N HIS A 222 2.92 -20.12 19.37
CA HIS A 222 2.91 -21.05 20.51
C HIS A 222 1.84 -22.14 20.34
N LEU A 223 2.16 -23.32 20.88
CA LEU A 223 1.20 -24.39 21.11
C LEU A 223 1.16 -24.65 22.62
N LEU A 224 0.04 -24.28 23.24
CA LEU A 224 -0.20 -24.41 24.68
C LEU A 224 -1.13 -25.58 24.93
N LEU A 225 -0.73 -26.50 25.80
CA LEU A 225 -1.44 -27.76 26.05
C LEU A 225 -2.10 -27.74 27.42
N ASN A 226 -3.35 -28.19 27.50
CA ASN A 226 -3.99 -28.43 28.79
C ASN A 226 -3.37 -29.67 29.48
N PRO A 227 -3.58 -29.89 30.78
CA PRO A 227 -2.97 -31.00 31.51
C PRO A 227 -3.26 -32.38 30.90
N ALA A 228 -4.46 -32.57 30.33
CA ALA A 228 -4.84 -33.80 29.64
C ALA A 228 -3.91 -34.08 28.44
N LEU A 229 -3.74 -33.10 27.54
CA LEU A 229 -2.92 -33.23 26.34
C LEU A 229 -1.41 -33.22 26.64
N ALA A 230 -0.96 -32.44 27.64
CA ALA A 230 0.45 -32.29 27.98
C ALA A 230 1.12 -33.65 28.35
N THR A 231 0.41 -34.56 29.00
CA THR A 231 0.92 -35.92 29.34
C THR A 231 1.21 -36.81 28.10
N HIS A 232 0.79 -36.38 26.92
CA HIS A 232 0.97 -37.06 25.65
C HIS A 232 2.02 -36.40 24.74
N LEU A 233 2.64 -35.29 25.15
CA LEU A 233 3.67 -34.59 24.38
C LEU A 233 4.94 -35.47 24.20
N VAL A 234 5.37 -35.64 22.95
CA VAL A 234 6.50 -36.52 22.57
C VAL A 234 7.70 -35.71 22.07
N ALA A 235 7.45 -34.73 21.20
CA ALA A 235 8.43 -33.85 20.57
C ALA A 235 7.78 -32.51 20.23
N ALA A 236 8.58 -31.47 20.00
CA ALA A 236 8.15 -30.18 19.46
C ALA A 236 9.30 -29.54 18.68
N GLY A 237 8.98 -28.69 17.70
CA GLY A 237 9.98 -28.08 16.83
C GLY A 237 9.39 -27.00 15.93
N VAL A 238 10.24 -26.48 15.04
CA VAL A 238 9.89 -25.46 14.05
C VAL A 238 10.45 -25.91 12.70
N ASP A 239 9.60 -25.94 11.66
CA ASP A 239 9.99 -26.30 10.30
C ASP A 239 10.63 -25.10 9.60
N THR A 240 11.77 -24.65 10.13
CA THR A 240 12.48 -23.43 9.70
C THR A 240 12.92 -23.49 8.23
N TRP A 241 12.98 -24.68 7.61
CA TRP A 241 13.23 -24.81 6.18
C TRP A 241 12.19 -24.07 5.33
N VAL A 242 10.92 -24.02 5.76
CA VAL A 242 9.83 -23.30 5.07
C VAL A 242 10.11 -21.79 5.02
N ARG A 243 10.84 -21.25 6.01
CA ARG A 243 11.26 -19.84 6.05
C ARG A 243 12.41 -19.54 5.07
N GLY A 244 13.09 -20.58 4.60
CA GLY A 244 14.17 -20.53 3.61
C GLY A 244 13.72 -20.69 2.15
N GLU A 245 12.47 -21.12 1.91
CA GLU A 245 11.88 -21.23 0.57
C GLU A 245 11.71 -19.86 -0.12
N GLU A 246 11.37 -19.87 -1.42
CA GLU A 246 10.96 -18.66 -2.14
C GLU A 246 9.60 -18.14 -1.65
N HIS A 247 9.42 -16.81 -1.67
CA HIS A 247 8.22 -16.11 -1.17
C HIS A 247 7.69 -16.58 0.20
N PRO A 248 8.56 -16.82 1.20
CA PRO A 248 8.17 -17.45 2.45
C PRO A 248 7.31 -16.50 3.29
N SER A 249 6.61 -17.04 4.29
CA SER A 249 6.11 -16.20 5.40
C SER A 249 7.32 -15.64 6.19
N ASP A 250 7.11 -14.60 6.98
CA ASP A 250 8.08 -14.17 8.00
C ASP A 250 8.07 -15.10 9.22
N HIS A 251 7.03 -15.92 9.36
CA HIS A 251 6.95 -17.03 10.32
C HIS A 251 7.40 -18.37 9.70
N ALA A 252 7.70 -19.35 10.54
CA ALA A 252 7.87 -20.75 10.17
C ALA A 252 6.83 -21.63 10.90
N PRO A 253 6.36 -22.74 10.30
CA PRO A 253 5.42 -23.64 10.97
C PRO A 253 6.01 -24.21 12.25
N THR A 254 5.33 -23.99 13.38
CA THR A 254 5.71 -24.48 14.70
C THR A 254 4.82 -25.67 15.04
N TRP A 255 5.39 -26.78 15.52
CA TRP A 255 4.67 -28.04 15.66
C TRP A 255 5.01 -28.81 16.94
N ILE A 256 4.09 -29.71 17.28
CA ILE A 256 4.23 -30.70 18.36
C ILE A 256 3.85 -32.10 17.83
N GLU A 257 4.51 -33.13 18.35
CA GLU A 257 4.06 -34.51 18.23
C GLU A 257 3.43 -34.98 19.54
N ILE A 258 2.25 -35.58 19.42
CA ILE A 258 1.46 -36.17 20.50
C ILE A 258 1.44 -37.69 20.30
N GLY A 259 1.52 -38.48 21.38
CA GLY A 259 1.59 -39.95 21.29
C GLY A 259 1.04 -40.73 22.48
N GLY A 260 1.33 -42.02 22.53
CA GLY A 260 0.99 -42.87 23.70
C GLY A 260 1.75 -42.41 24.95
N ARG A 261 1.11 -42.51 26.14
CA ARG A 261 1.71 -42.09 27.41
C ARG A 261 3.10 -42.73 27.60
N LYS A 262 4.14 -41.90 27.71
CA LYS A 262 5.45 -42.35 28.17
C LYS A 262 5.36 -42.63 29.67
N HIS A 263 5.44 -43.89 30.09
CA HIS A 263 5.86 -44.17 31.46
C HIS A 263 7.28 -43.64 31.62
N ALA A 264 7.51 -42.81 32.64
CA ALA A 264 8.81 -42.24 32.91
C ALA A 264 9.81 -43.35 33.28
N HIS A 265 10.82 -43.56 32.44
CA HIS A 265 11.97 -44.41 32.77
C HIS A 265 13.28 -43.71 32.44
N LYS A 266 14.25 -43.89 33.34
CA LYS A 266 15.55 -43.21 33.39
C LYS A 266 16.40 -43.43 32.13
N LEU A 267 17.27 -42.46 31.83
CA LEU A 267 18.38 -42.60 30.90
C LEU A 267 19.28 -43.79 31.27
N SER A 268 19.64 -44.62 30.29
CA SER A 268 20.94 -45.30 30.24
C SER A 268 21.30 -45.81 28.83
N ALA A 269 22.32 -45.18 28.24
CA ALA A 269 23.46 -45.82 27.57
C ALA A 269 23.30 -46.92 26.47
N VAL A 270 23.80 -46.58 25.27
CA VAL A 270 24.87 -47.32 24.53
C VAL A 270 24.50 -48.45 23.51
N THR A 271 25.26 -48.43 22.38
CA THR A 271 25.53 -49.46 21.33
C THR A 271 24.47 -49.88 20.27
N ALA A 272 24.69 -49.39 19.04
CA ALA A 272 25.33 -50.09 17.89
C ALA A 272 24.65 -51.25 17.08
N GLU A 273 24.80 -51.08 15.74
CA GLU A 273 24.96 -52.07 14.64
C GLU A 273 23.78 -52.84 13.97
N LYS A 274 23.65 -52.55 12.64
CA LYS A 274 23.62 -53.45 11.45
C LYS A 274 22.44 -54.39 11.11
N GLY A 275 22.22 -54.52 9.79
CA GLY A 275 21.47 -55.60 9.10
C GLY A 275 20.23 -55.08 8.36
N ALA A 276 20.16 -54.84 7.04
CA ALA A 276 20.67 -55.49 5.81
C ALA A 276 19.81 -56.67 5.29
N GLY A 277 19.30 -56.55 4.04
CA GLY A 277 18.48 -57.55 3.31
C GLY A 277 17.15 -56.97 2.82
N ARG A 278 16.83 -56.64 1.54
CA ARG A 278 17.26 -57.01 0.16
C ARG A 278 16.36 -58.08 -0.51
N ARG A 279 15.88 -57.76 -1.73
CA ARG A 279 15.15 -58.59 -2.76
C ARG A 279 13.64 -58.78 -2.54
N MET A 280 12.78 -58.92 -3.56
CA MET A 280 12.81 -58.70 -5.04
C MET A 280 11.34 -58.52 -5.53
N ARG A 281 11.01 -57.72 -6.57
CA ARG A 281 10.82 -58.13 -8.01
C ARG A 281 10.09 -59.48 -8.18
N ALA A 282 9.08 -59.70 -9.03
CA ALA A 282 8.44 -58.95 -10.14
C ALA A 282 6.94 -59.38 -10.24
N THR A 283 6.08 -59.14 -11.25
CA THR A 283 6.20 -58.71 -12.68
C THR A 283 4.85 -58.15 -13.18
N SER A 284 4.84 -57.49 -14.35
CA SER A 284 3.63 -57.14 -15.15
C SER A 284 2.95 -58.37 -15.81
N PRO A 285 1.83 -58.19 -16.53
CA PRO A 285 1.93 -58.01 -17.98
C PRO A 285 1.00 -56.94 -18.60
N GLU A 286 1.28 -56.61 -19.86
CA GLU A 286 0.62 -55.60 -20.70
C GLU A 286 -0.60 -56.14 -21.46
N ALA A 287 -1.54 -55.27 -21.88
CA ALA A 287 -2.23 -55.40 -23.18
C ALA A 287 -2.86 -54.08 -23.67
N LYS A 288 -2.66 -53.80 -24.96
CA LYS A 288 -3.01 -52.58 -25.73
C LYS A 288 -4.51 -52.41 -26.04
N ALA A 289 -4.92 -51.14 -26.23
CA ALA A 289 -5.66 -50.56 -27.37
C ALA A 289 -6.61 -49.43 -26.92
N ALA A 290 -6.97 -48.36 -27.64
CA ALA A 290 -6.46 -47.55 -28.76
C ALA A 290 -7.68 -46.73 -29.28
N LEU A 291 -7.45 -45.49 -29.76
CA LEU A 291 -8.36 -44.63 -30.55
C LEU A 291 -9.60 -44.00 -29.87
N ALA A 292 -9.59 -42.66 -29.73
CA ALA A 292 -10.33 -41.75 -30.63
C ALA A 292 -10.06 -40.26 -30.28
N ASP A 293 -9.70 -39.45 -31.28
CA ASP A 293 -9.61 -37.98 -31.18
C ASP A 293 -10.98 -37.29 -31.29
N PRO A 294 -11.13 -36.07 -30.73
CA PRO A 294 -12.06 -35.05 -31.22
C PRO A 294 -11.30 -33.95 -32.01
N GLU A 295 -11.71 -33.72 -33.25
CA GLU A 295 -11.14 -32.71 -34.16
C GLU A 295 -11.27 -31.29 -33.61
N LEU A 296 -10.18 -30.51 -33.60
CA LEU A 296 -10.24 -29.05 -33.46
C LEU A 296 -10.40 -28.40 -34.84
N GLN A 297 -11.47 -27.64 -35.03
CA GLN A 297 -11.79 -27.02 -36.32
C GLN A 297 -10.85 -25.86 -36.64
N THR A 298 -10.09 -25.96 -37.74
CA THR A 298 -9.27 -24.86 -38.25
C THR A 298 -10.14 -23.80 -38.95
N SER A 299 -10.53 -22.74 -38.26
CA SER A 299 -11.19 -21.58 -38.88
C SER A 299 -10.17 -20.68 -39.58
N LYS A 300 -10.03 -20.82 -40.91
CA LYS A 300 -9.25 -19.89 -41.73
C LYS A 300 -9.91 -18.51 -41.76
N SER A 301 -9.24 -17.49 -41.25
CA SER A 301 -9.55 -16.07 -41.47
C SER A 301 -8.29 -15.36 -41.95
N SER A 302 -8.02 -15.42 -43.27
CA SER A 302 -6.88 -14.73 -43.87
C SER A 302 -7.16 -13.23 -44.01
N LYS A 303 -6.73 -12.42 -43.05
CA LYS A 303 -6.48 -10.99 -43.31
C LYS A 303 -5.11 -10.87 -43.98
N LYS A 304 -5.03 -10.09 -45.07
CA LYS A 304 -3.77 -9.86 -45.79
C LYS A 304 -2.86 -8.97 -44.95
N HIS A 305 -1.74 -9.50 -44.46
CA HIS A 305 -0.61 -8.66 -44.09
C HIS A 305 0.06 -8.14 -45.37
N SER A 306 0.57 -6.90 -45.33
CA SER A 306 1.30 -6.31 -46.43
C SER A 306 2.75 -6.75 -46.40
N SER A 307 3.23 -7.40 -47.45
CA SER A 307 4.66 -7.74 -47.62
C SER A 307 5.49 -6.45 -47.70
N GLY A 308 6.13 -6.08 -46.59
CA GLY A 308 6.98 -4.91 -46.48
C GLY A 308 8.46 -5.29 -46.61
N ALA A 309 9.27 -4.37 -47.12
CA ALA A 309 10.72 -4.53 -47.07
C ALA A 309 11.19 -4.26 -45.62
N MET A 310 11.95 -5.19 -45.05
CA MET A 310 12.44 -5.09 -43.67
C MET A 310 13.31 -3.83 -43.47
N PRO A 311 13.05 -2.99 -42.45
CA PRO A 311 13.79 -1.74 -42.26
C PRO A 311 15.23 -1.99 -41.78
N GLU A 312 16.17 -1.16 -42.24
CA GLU A 312 17.58 -1.23 -41.84
C GLU A 312 17.80 -0.91 -40.34
N ALA A 313 16.95 -0.05 -39.78
CA ALA A 313 16.95 0.33 -38.37
C ALA A 313 15.52 0.44 -37.85
N LEU A 314 15.28 -0.09 -36.65
CA LEU A 314 14.01 -0.02 -35.94
C LEU A 314 14.20 0.76 -34.62
N GLN A 315 13.22 1.56 -34.22
CA GLN A 315 13.18 2.16 -32.88
C GLN A 315 12.18 1.41 -32.00
N PRO A 316 12.49 1.21 -30.70
CA PRO A 316 11.65 0.40 -29.82
C PRO A 316 10.39 1.17 -29.38
N GLN A 317 9.28 0.44 -29.17
CA GLN A 317 8.06 1.02 -28.58
C GLN A 317 8.26 1.38 -27.11
N LEU A 318 8.04 2.65 -26.75
CA LEU A 318 8.31 3.17 -25.40
C LEU A 318 7.04 3.23 -24.55
N ALA A 319 7.04 2.49 -23.45
CA ALA A 319 5.92 2.45 -22.50
C ALA A 319 5.78 3.74 -21.68
N THR A 320 4.53 4.16 -21.44
CA THR A 320 4.15 5.34 -20.67
C THR A 320 3.96 5.02 -19.19
N LEU A 321 4.52 5.85 -18.30
CA LEU A 321 4.39 5.64 -16.85
C LEU A 321 2.98 6.02 -16.41
N VAL A 322 2.30 5.14 -15.67
CA VAL A 322 0.97 5.39 -15.08
C VAL A 322 0.99 5.05 -13.60
N GLU A 323 0.09 5.62 -12.79
CA GLU A 323 -0.01 5.30 -11.35
C GLU A 323 -0.87 4.06 -11.06
N SER A 324 -1.87 3.78 -11.90
CA SER A 324 -2.77 2.63 -11.79
C SER A 324 -3.08 2.04 -13.16
N ALA A 325 -3.60 0.82 -13.17
CA ALA A 325 -4.05 0.15 -14.39
C ALA A 325 -5.25 0.91 -15.00
N PRO A 326 -5.15 1.41 -16.24
CA PRO A 326 -6.26 2.07 -16.92
C PRO A 326 -7.36 1.06 -17.30
N PRO A 327 -8.61 1.53 -17.50
CA PRO A 327 -9.70 0.66 -17.92
C PRO A 327 -9.50 0.07 -19.34
N GLY A 328 -10.20 -1.02 -19.61
CA GLY A 328 -10.16 -1.76 -20.88
C GLY A 328 -9.50 -3.14 -20.74
N GLU A 329 -9.27 -3.81 -21.88
CA GLU A 329 -8.58 -5.10 -21.93
C GLU A 329 -7.06 -4.90 -22.11
N TRP A 330 -6.31 -5.42 -21.15
CA TRP A 330 -4.85 -5.26 -21.06
C TRP A 330 -4.21 -6.57 -20.61
N ARG A 331 -3.13 -6.96 -21.27
CA ARG A 331 -2.24 -8.06 -20.86
C ARG A 331 -1.06 -7.49 -20.09
N TYR A 332 -0.71 -8.08 -18.95
CA TYR A 332 0.37 -7.59 -18.08
C TYR A 332 1.51 -8.60 -18.01
N GLU A 333 2.75 -8.15 -18.21
CA GLU A 333 3.98 -8.94 -18.06
C GLU A 333 4.91 -8.30 -17.00
N ILE A 334 5.90 -9.05 -16.53
CA ILE A 334 6.90 -8.53 -15.58
C ILE A 334 7.70 -7.41 -16.26
N LYS A 335 7.85 -6.27 -15.56
CA LYS A 335 8.85 -5.28 -15.98
C LYS A 335 10.23 -5.73 -15.52
N PHE A 336 11.04 -6.16 -16.49
CA PHE A 336 12.47 -6.40 -16.32
C PHE A 336 13.27 -5.11 -16.13
N ASP A 337 14.47 -5.28 -15.56
CA ASP A 337 15.37 -4.22 -15.12
C ASP A 337 16.78 -4.48 -15.69
N GLY A 338 16.98 -4.13 -16.96
CA GLY A 338 18.18 -4.49 -17.71
C GLY A 338 18.51 -3.56 -18.88
N TYR A 339 19.10 -4.16 -19.92
CA TYR A 339 19.36 -3.48 -21.19
C TYR A 339 18.39 -3.96 -22.25
N ARG A 340 17.53 -3.06 -22.74
CA ARG A 340 16.65 -3.34 -23.88
C ARG A 340 17.46 -3.41 -25.16
N ILE A 341 17.34 -4.54 -25.85
CA ILE A 341 18.04 -4.88 -27.08
C ILE A 341 17.01 -5.17 -28.17
N LEU A 342 17.17 -4.50 -29.31
CA LEU A 342 16.52 -4.87 -30.56
C LEU A 342 17.46 -5.78 -31.33
N THR A 343 17.00 -6.97 -31.70
CA THR A 343 17.79 -7.90 -32.51
C THR A 343 17.33 -7.82 -33.95
N ARG A 344 18.27 -7.56 -34.87
CA ARG A 344 18.05 -7.72 -36.31
C ARG A 344 18.62 -9.06 -36.74
N ILE A 345 17.91 -9.75 -37.61
CA ILE A 345 18.36 -10.97 -38.28
C ILE A 345 18.19 -10.73 -39.78
N LEU A 346 19.25 -10.92 -40.56
CA LEU A 346 19.27 -10.72 -42.00
C LEU A 346 20.21 -11.76 -42.61
N ASP A 347 19.70 -12.66 -43.45
CA ASP A 347 20.47 -13.71 -44.11
C ASP A 347 21.35 -14.51 -43.11
N ASP A 348 20.71 -14.98 -42.03
CA ASP A 348 21.31 -15.66 -40.85
C ASP A 348 22.29 -14.80 -39.99
N GLU A 349 22.58 -13.55 -40.34
CA GLU A 349 23.42 -12.65 -39.53
C GLU A 349 22.60 -11.97 -38.41
N VAL A 350 22.91 -12.33 -37.16
CA VAL A 350 22.30 -11.75 -35.95
C VAL A 350 23.07 -10.53 -35.48
N THR A 351 22.42 -9.37 -35.40
CA THR A 351 22.99 -8.13 -34.85
C THR A 351 22.15 -7.59 -33.68
N PHE A 352 22.81 -7.33 -32.53
CA PHE A 352 22.18 -6.76 -31.34
C PHE A 352 22.35 -5.24 -31.27
N PHE A 353 21.27 -4.49 -31.43
CA PHE A 353 21.22 -3.04 -31.28
C PHE A 353 20.70 -2.63 -29.91
N THR A 354 21.48 -1.84 -29.18
CA THR A 354 20.96 -1.09 -28.02
C THR A 354 19.91 -0.07 -28.43
N ARG A 355 19.16 0.46 -27.47
CA ARG A 355 18.16 1.54 -27.67
C ARG A 355 18.64 2.75 -28.50
N ASN A 356 19.94 3.07 -28.52
CA ASN A 356 20.51 4.17 -29.31
C ASN A 356 21.15 3.71 -30.64
N GLY A 357 21.00 2.44 -31.03
CA GLY A 357 21.56 1.89 -32.26
C GLY A 357 23.04 1.47 -32.17
N HIS A 358 23.64 1.38 -30.98
CA HIS A 358 24.98 0.80 -30.86
C HIS A 358 24.91 -0.73 -30.96
N ASP A 359 25.74 -1.29 -31.84
CA ASP A 359 25.97 -2.74 -31.99
C ASP A 359 26.72 -3.29 -30.76
N TRP A 360 26.10 -4.25 -30.07
CA TRP A 360 26.64 -4.98 -28.92
C TRP A 360 26.88 -6.47 -29.20
N THR A 361 26.78 -6.92 -30.46
CA THR A 361 26.91 -8.33 -30.86
C THR A 361 28.21 -8.96 -30.37
N LYS A 362 29.34 -8.22 -30.45
CA LYS A 362 30.65 -8.67 -29.96
C LYS A 362 30.75 -8.83 -28.44
N LYS A 363 29.80 -8.30 -27.67
CA LYS A 363 29.72 -8.48 -26.20
C LYS A 363 28.83 -9.65 -25.79
N LEU A 364 28.03 -10.20 -26.71
CA LEU A 364 26.98 -11.19 -26.45
C LEU A 364 27.05 -12.37 -27.45
N PRO A 365 28.22 -13.02 -27.62
CA PRO A 365 28.42 -14.04 -28.65
C PRO A 365 27.53 -15.28 -28.45
N GLU A 366 27.28 -15.67 -27.19
CA GLU A 366 26.47 -16.84 -26.86
C GLU A 366 24.99 -16.60 -27.16
N GLN A 367 24.47 -15.42 -26.82
CA GLN A 367 23.09 -15.02 -27.14
C GLN A 367 22.90 -14.87 -28.66
N ALA A 368 23.90 -14.38 -29.39
CA ALA A 368 23.82 -14.27 -30.85
C ALA A 368 23.71 -15.65 -31.51
N ALA A 369 24.51 -16.62 -31.05
CA ALA A 369 24.42 -18.01 -31.49
C ALA A 369 23.07 -18.65 -31.12
N ALA A 370 22.54 -18.38 -29.93
CA ALA A 370 21.23 -18.86 -29.50
C ALA A 370 20.08 -18.29 -30.36
N VAL A 371 20.13 -17.01 -30.75
CA VAL A 371 19.12 -16.43 -31.65
C VAL A 371 19.25 -16.97 -33.08
N ALA A 372 20.47 -17.18 -33.59
CA ALA A 372 20.68 -17.79 -34.90
C ALA A 372 20.10 -19.22 -34.98
N ALA A 373 20.15 -19.96 -33.87
CA ALA A 373 19.56 -21.30 -33.76
C ALA A 373 18.02 -21.33 -33.84
N LEU A 374 17.32 -20.19 -33.83
CA LEU A 374 15.87 -20.11 -34.06
C LEU A 374 15.48 -20.30 -35.55
N GLY A 375 16.44 -20.26 -36.49
CA GLY A 375 16.15 -20.49 -37.91
C GLY A 375 15.31 -19.40 -38.58
N ILE A 376 15.47 -18.15 -38.13
CA ILE A 376 14.81 -16.98 -38.69
C ILE A 376 15.68 -16.44 -39.82
N GLU A 377 15.20 -16.45 -41.07
CA GLU A 377 15.96 -15.93 -42.21
C GLU A 377 16.09 -14.39 -42.14
N ASN A 378 14.99 -13.72 -41.78
CA ASN A 378 14.87 -12.26 -41.79
C ASN A 378 13.91 -11.80 -40.69
N GLY A 379 14.34 -10.97 -39.74
CA GLY A 379 13.45 -10.56 -38.65
C GLY A 379 13.94 -9.42 -37.77
N TRP A 380 13.02 -8.89 -36.97
CA TRP A 380 13.31 -8.02 -35.85
C TRP A 380 12.64 -8.56 -34.58
N LEU A 381 13.43 -8.68 -33.50
CA LEU A 381 12.98 -9.07 -32.16
C LEU A 381 13.16 -7.91 -31.17
N ASP A 382 12.28 -7.80 -30.17
CA ASP A 382 12.36 -6.82 -29.10
C ASP A 382 12.34 -7.52 -27.73
N GLY A 383 13.33 -7.20 -26.89
CA GLY A 383 13.54 -7.88 -25.61
C GLY A 383 14.48 -7.15 -24.67
N GLU A 384 14.70 -7.72 -23.48
CA GLU A 384 15.54 -7.15 -22.42
C GLU A 384 16.53 -8.20 -21.89
N MET A 385 17.81 -7.82 -21.84
CA MET A 385 18.91 -8.62 -21.31
C MET A 385 19.01 -8.41 -19.80
N VAL A 386 18.98 -9.49 -19.02
CA VAL A 386 19.09 -9.47 -17.55
C VAL A 386 20.05 -10.56 -17.06
N VAL A 387 20.68 -10.33 -15.91
CA VAL A 387 21.34 -11.40 -15.13
C VAL A 387 20.47 -11.65 -13.90
N PRO A 388 19.95 -12.86 -13.67
CA PRO A 388 19.30 -13.18 -12.40
C PRO A 388 20.36 -13.33 -11.28
N ASN A 389 20.04 -12.90 -10.07
CA ASN A 389 20.80 -13.26 -8.88
C ASN A 389 20.42 -14.67 -8.37
N ASP A 390 21.04 -15.08 -7.26
CA ASP A 390 20.81 -16.37 -6.56
C ASP A 390 19.35 -16.69 -6.21
N LYS A 391 18.40 -15.76 -6.42
CA LYS A 391 16.95 -15.91 -6.20
C LYS A 391 16.12 -15.76 -7.48
N GLY A 392 16.73 -15.88 -8.65
CA GLY A 392 16.06 -15.73 -9.95
C GLY A 392 15.63 -14.29 -10.30
N LEU A 393 15.85 -13.30 -9.43
CA LEU A 393 15.43 -11.91 -9.66
C LEU A 393 16.48 -11.13 -10.46
N PRO A 394 16.09 -10.24 -11.40
CA PRO A 394 17.04 -9.40 -12.14
C PRO A 394 17.96 -8.58 -11.21
N ASP A 395 19.26 -8.66 -11.46
CA ASP A 395 20.30 -7.90 -10.78
C ASP A 395 21.10 -7.05 -11.79
N PHE A 396 20.78 -5.77 -11.82
CA PHE A 396 21.39 -4.81 -12.73
C PHE A 396 22.88 -4.56 -12.44
N GLN A 397 23.34 -4.74 -11.19
CA GLN A 397 24.75 -4.60 -10.85
C GLN A 397 25.56 -5.82 -11.33
N ALA A 398 25.00 -7.02 -11.21
CA ALA A 398 25.57 -8.23 -11.80
C ALA A 398 25.65 -8.13 -13.33
N LEU A 399 24.58 -7.63 -13.99
CA LEU A 399 24.55 -7.41 -15.44
C LEU A 399 25.66 -6.47 -15.93
N GLN A 400 25.93 -5.37 -15.21
CA GLN A 400 27.06 -4.48 -15.54
C GLN A 400 28.41 -5.17 -15.40
N ASN A 401 28.63 -5.86 -14.27
CA ASN A 401 29.86 -6.60 -14.03
C ASN A 401 30.10 -7.66 -15.13
N ALA A 402 29.06 -8.32 -15.63
CA ALA A 402 29.14 -9.28 -16.74
C ALA A 402 29.61 -8.61 -18.05
N PHE A 403 29.08 -7.43 -18.38
CA PHE A 403 29.53 -6.65 -19.56
C PHE A 403 30.95 -6.10 -19.43
N ASP A 404 31.39 -5.71 -18.23
CA ASP A 404 32.74 -5.18 -17.99
C ASP A 404 33.81 -6.29 -17.90
N SER A 405 33.42 -7.51 -17.52
CA SER A 405 34.30 -8.68 -17.44
C SER A 405 34.25 -9.61 -18.66
N CYS A 406 33.42 -9.30 -19.65
CA CYS A 406 33.15 -10.14 -20.83
C CYS A 406 32.63 -11.55 -20.49
N ALA A 407 31.92 -11.72 -19.37
CA ALA A 407 31.34 -12.98 -18.92
C ALA A 407 29.86 -13.07 -19.32
N SER A 408 29.57 -13.33 -20.60
CA SER A 408 28.21 -13.28 -21.16
C SER A 408 27.31 -14.48 -20.82
N GLY A 409 27.86 -15.59 -20.30
CA GLY A 409 27.13 -16.87 -20.17
C GLY A 409 25.95 -16.87 -19.19
N ASP A 410 25.95 -15.97 -18.20
CA ASP A 410 24.84 -15.84 -17.23
C ASP A 410 23.78 -14.80 -17.64
N ILE A 411 23.92 -14.18 -18.82
CA ILE A 411 22.97 -13.18 -19.34
C ILE A 411 21.82 -13.88 -20.05
N ILE A 412 20.60 -13.70 -19.54
CA ILE A 412 19.35 -14.21 -20.11
C ILE A 412 18.68 -13.10 -20.93
N TYR A 413 18.26 -13.43 -22.15
CA TYR A 413 17.50 -12.55 -23.03
C TYR A 413 16.00 -12.88 -22.95
N TYR A 414 15.22 -11.97 -22.36
CA TYR A 414 13.77 -12.08 -22.32
C TYR A 414 13.15 -11.35 -23.53
N LEU A 415 12.49 -12.11 -24.40
CA LEU A 415 11.85 -11.64 -25.63
C LEU A 415 10.35 -11.41 -25.38
N PHE A 416 9.83 -10.26 -25.80
CA PHE A 416 8.45 -9.85 -25.47
C PHE A 416 7.62 -9.29 -26.63
N ASP A 417 8.21 -9.06 -27.82
CA ASP A 417 7.51 -8.72 -29.06
C ASP A 417 8.35 -9.10 -30.31
N LEU A 418 7.67 -9.31 -31.44
CA LEU A 418 8.20 -9.72 -32.75
C LEU A 418 7.67 -8.77 -33.84
N PRO A 419 8.32 -7.61 -34.06
CA PRO A 419 7.92 -6.66 -35.11
C PRO A 419 8.00 -7.15 -36.56
N TYR A 420 8.89 -8.11 -36.88
CA TYR A 420 9.09 -8.63 -38.25
C TYR A 420 9.49 -10.10 -38.21
N LEU A 421 8.90 -10.93 -39.09
CA LEU A 421 9.25 -12.35 -39.25
C LEU A 421 9.22 -12.75 -40.73
N ASN A 422 10.32 -13.26 -41.25
CA ASN A 422 10.52 -13.87 -42.57
C ASN A 422 9.82 -13.13 -43.75
N GLY A 423 9.90 -11.79 -43.74
CA GLY A 423 9.34 -10.92 -44.78
C GLY A 423 7.95 -10.33 -44.48
N ASP A 424 7.28 -10.77 -43.42
CA ASP A 424 6.00 -10.22 -42.98
C ASP A 424 6.18 -9.08 -41.97
N ASP A 425 5.54 -7.93 -42.26
CA ASP A 425 5.51 -6.74 -41.40
C ASP A 425 4.43 -6.86 -40.32
N LEU A 426 4.77 -7.56 -39.24
CA LEU A 426 3.84 -7.86 -38.16
C LEU A 426 3.48 -6.62 -37.33
N ARG A 427 4.14 -5.46 -37.49
CA ARG A 427 3.86 -4.24 -36.69
C ARG A 427 2.40 -3.77 -36.77
N SER A 428 1.74 -4.06 -37.88
CA SER A 428 0.32 -3.73 -38.10
C SER A 428 -0.66 -4.76 -37.53
N ALA A 429 -0.18 -5.95 -37.14
CA ALA A 429 -0.97 -6.98 -36.47
C ALA A 429 -1.20 -6.63 -34.99
N PRO A 430 -2.28 -7.12 -34.36
CA PRO A 430 -2.51 -7.05 -32.91
C PRO A 430 -1.37 -7.62 -32.06
N VAL A 431 -1.22 -7.14 -30.82
CA VAL A 431 -0.12 -7.54 -29.93
C VAL A 431 -0.18 -9.01 -29.52
N GLU A 432 -1.38 -9.56 -29.41
CA GLU A 432 -1.65 -10.99 -29.22
C GLU A 432 -1.08 -11.82 -30.37
N GLU A 433 -1.40 -11.51 -31.64
CA GLU A 433 -0.92 -12.25 -32.82
C GLU A 433 0.62 -12.24 -32.92
N ARG A 434 1.27 -11.10 -32.59
CA ARG A 434 2.74 -10.99 -32.58
C ARG A 434 3.40 -11.81 -31.47
N ARG A 435 2.78 -11.83 -30.27
CA ARG A 435 3.27 -12.58 -29.11
C ARG A 435 3.08 -14.07 -29.27
N ASP A 436 1.95 -14.50 -29.80
CA ASP A 436 1.67 -15.92 -30.07
C ASP A 436 2.64 -16.47 -31.13
N ALA A 437 2.95 -15.70 -32.18
CA ALA A 437 3.98 -16.04 -33.16
C ALA A 437 5.39 -16.17 -32.54
N LEU A 438 5.75 -15.25 -31.64
CA LEU A 438 7.03 -15.29 -30.89
C LEU A 438 7.10 -16.50 -29.93
N ALA A 439 6.02 -16.80 -29.23
CA ALA A 439 5.94 -17.95 -28.32
C ALA A 439 6.04 -19.27 -29.10
N ALA A 440 5.35 -19.39 -30.24
CA ALA A 440 5.46 -20.56 -31.11
C ALA A 440 6.91 -20.77 -31.62
N LEU A 441 7.56 -19.68 -32.05
CA LEU A 441 8.94 -19.69 -32.55
C LEU A 441 9.96 -20.14 -31.49
N LEU A 442 9.78 -19.71 -30.23
CA LEU A 442 10.64 -20.13 -29.13
C LEU A 442 10.36 -21.58 -28.69
N ASN A 443 9.09 -22.02 -28.73
CA ASN A 443 8.68 -23.38 -28.35
C ASN A 443 9.03 -24.46 -29.39
N ASP A 444 9.03 -24.15 -30.69
CA ASP A 444 9.45 -25.09 -31.75
C ASP A 444 10.98 -25.16 -31.91
N SER A 445 11.71 -24.20 -31.33
CA SER A 445 13.17 -24.23 -31.32
C SER A 445 13.66 -25.44 -30.50
N LYS A 446 14.37 -26.37 -31.17
CA LYS A 446 14.88 -27.62 -30.58
C LYS A 446 16.06 -27.41 -29.62
N SER A 447 16.22 -26.20 -29.08
CA SER A 447 17.38 -25.77 -28.32
C SER A 447 16.97 -25.53 -26.88
N GLU A 448 17.35 -26.45 -25.97
CA GLU A 448 17.19 -26.32 -24.50
C GLU A 448 18.08 -25.20 -23.89
N THR A 449 18.42 -24.18 -24.67
CA THR A 449 19.26 -23.05 -24.27
C THR A 449 18.53 -22.13 -23.29
N LYS A 450 18.92 -22.21 -22.02
CA LYS A 450 18.44 -21.36 -20.92
C LYS A 450 18.67 -19.84 -21.11
N LEU A 451 19.38 -19.45 -22.18
CA LEU A 451 19.76 -18.08 -22.54
C LEU A 451 18.64 -17.27 -23.17
N LEU A 452 17.67 -17.90 -23.85
CA LEU A 452 16.50 -17.21 -24.41
C LEU A 452 15.26 -17.59 -23.61
N ARG A 453 14.40 -16.61 -23.33
CA ARG A 453 13.11 -16.83 -22.67
C ARG A 453 12.03 -15.96 -23.29
N PHE A 454 10.81 -16.47 -23.34
CA PHE A 454 9.64 -15.66 -23.60
C PHE A 454 9.23 -14.90 -22.33
N SER A 455 8.64 -13.72 -22.49
CA SER A 455 8.07 -12.91 -21.41
C SER A 455 6.57 -13.13 -21.36
N ASP A 456 6.12 -14.12 -20.60
CA ASP A 456 4.70 -14.45 -20.43
C ASP A 456 3.89 -13.28 -19.84
N ASP A 457 2.62 -13.20 -20.24
CA ASP A 457 1.60 -12.35 -19.63
C ASP A 457 0.71 -13.13 -18.66
N PHE A 458 0.18 -12.41 -17.67
CA PHE A 458 -0.57 -12.94 -16.53
C PHE A 458 -2.06 -12.61 -16.66
N GLU A 459 -2.93 -13.54 -16.26
CA GLU A 459 -4.40 -13.40 -16.36
C GLU A 459 -5.04 -12.75 -15.11
N GLU A 460 -4.29 -12.57 -14.03
CA GLU A 460 -4.81 -12.02 -12.78
C GLU A 460 -5.04 -10.50 -12.82
N ALA A 461 -5.84 -10.00 -11.88
CA ALA A 461 -6.12 -8.58 -11.76
C ALA A 461 -4.81 -7.75 -11.59
N PRO A 462 -4.63 -6.63 -12.33
CA PRO A 462 -3.36 -5.92 -12.35
C PRO A 462 -2.96 -5.31 -11.01
N GLU A 463 -3.92 -4.99 -10.14
CA GLU A 463 -3.65 -4.57 -8.76
C GLU A 463 -3.02 -5.70 -7.94
N ALA A 464 -3.47 -6.95 -8.12
CA ALA A 464 -2.91 -8.11 -7.44
C ALA A 464 -1.51 -8.42 -7.98
N LEU A 465 -1.34 -8.44 -9.30
CA LEU A 465 -0.04 -8.64 -9.96
C LEU A 465 0.98 -7.58 -9.55
N LEU A 466 0.58 -6.30 -9.49
CA LEU A 466 1.47 -5.22 -9.10
C LEU A 466 1.88 -5.38 -7.63
N ASN A 467 0.93 -5.66 -6.74
CA ASN A 467 1.23 -5.94 -5.33
C ASN A 467 2.19 -7.12 -5.16
N SER A 468 2.01 -8.21 -5.92
CA SER A 468 2.93 -9.35 -5.95
C SER A 468 4.33 -8.94 -6.43
N ALA A 469 4.45 -8.32 -7.61
CA ALA A 469 5.73 -7.82 -8.13
C ALA A 469 6.46 -6.90 -7.13
N CYS A 470 5.71 -6.07 -6.39
CA CYS A 470 6.26 -5.18 -5.37
C CYS A 470 6.77 -5.93 -4.13
N GLN A 471 6.08 -6.99 -3.70
CA GLN A 471 6.55 -7.88 -2.62
C GLN A 471 7.78 -8.68 -3.04
N MET A 472 7.81 -9.15 -4.30
CA MET A 472 8.97 -9.81 -4.94
C MET A 472 10.15 -8.87 -5.18
N GLN A 473 9.99 -7.57 -4.90
CA GLN A 473 10.99 -6.51 -5.10
C GLN A 473 11.38 -6.23 -6.56
N MET A 474 10.60 -6.72 -7.53
CA MET A 474 10.75 -6.42 -8.96
C MET A 474 10.50 -4.93 -9.26
N GLU A 475 10.88 -4.46 -10.46
CA GLU A 475 10.69 -3.05 -10.81
C GLU A 475 9.20 -2.68 -10.96
N GLY A 476 8.39 -3.60 -11.49
CA GLY A 476 6.94 -3.46 -11.62
C GLY A 476 6.39 -4.31 -12.77
N LEU A 477 5.41 -3.78 -13.50
CA LEU A 477 4.75 -4.45 -14.64
C LEU A 477 4.77 -3.60 -15.90
N ILE A 478 4.77 -4.26 -17.06
CA ILE A 478 4.42 -3.66 -18.35
C ILE A 478 3.00 -4.12 -18.71
N GLY A 479 2.10 -3.19 -19.01
CA GLY A 479 0.78 -3.48 -19.56
C GLY A 479 0.76 -3.20 -21.07
N LYS A 480 0.17 -4.09 -21.86
CA LYS A 480 -0.04 -3.95 -23.31
C LYS A 480 -1.53 -4.03 -23.59
N ARG A 481 -2.11 -3.03 -24.26
CA ARG A 481 -3.53 -3.01 -24.62
C ARG A 481 -3.81 -4.12 -25.63
N VAL A 482 -4.83 -4.95 -25.41
CA VAL A 482 -5.27 -5.98 -26.38
C VAL A 482 -5.68 -5.30 -27.69
N GLY A 483 -5.37 -5.91 -28.84
CA GLY A 483 -5.61 -5.32 -30.16
C GLY A 483 -4.59 -4.27 -30.61
N SER A 484 -3.59 -3.91 -29.79
CA SER A 484 -2.67 -2.80 -30.11
C SER A 484 -1.59 -3.14 -31.14
N THR A 485 -1.27 -2.15 -31.98
CA THR A 485 -0.23 -2.25 -33.02
C THR A 485 1.14 -1.83 -32.48
N TYR A 486 2.22 -2.31 -33.11
CA TYR A 486 3.58 -1.94 -32.72
C TYR A 486 3.95 -0.55 -33.27
N ARG A 487 4.23 0.40 -32.39
CA ARG A 487 4.58 1.79 -32.72
C ARG A 487 6.00 2.11 -32.25
N SER A 488 6.89 2.43 -33.18
CA SER A 488 8.27 2.89 -32.93
C SER A 488 8.36 4.32 -32.35
N ARG A 489 7.60 4.60 -31.29
CA ARG A 489 7.58 5.85 -30.52
C ARG A 489 7.06 5.59 -29.10
N ARG A 490 6.95 6.64 -28.27
CA ARG A 490 6.16 6.55 -27.03
C ARG A 490 4.68 6.43 -27.38
N SER A 491 3.99 5.51 -26.71
CA SER A 491 2.56 5.27 -26.86
C SER A 491 1.94 4.99 -25.49
N ASP A 492 0.66 5.26 -25.41
CA ASP A 492 -0.28 4.86 -24.36
C ASP A 492 -0.73 3.39 -24.48
N ASP A 493 -0.67 2.80 -25.67
CA ASP A 493 -0.94 1.37 -25.92
C ASP A 493 -0.04 0.43 -25.09
N TRP A 494 1.14 0.91 -24.68
CA TRP A 494 2.05 0.26 -23.73
C TRP A 494 2.21 1.14 -22.49
N ILE A 495 1.94 0.58 -21.33
CA ILE A 495 2.05 1.25 -20.02
C ILE A 495 3.10 0.56 -19.15
N LYS A 496 3.65 1.31 -18.20
CA LYS A 496 4.49 0.76 -17.13
C LYS A 496 3.98 1.19 -15.76
N LEU A 497 3.77 0.22 -14.88
CA LEU A 497 3.46 0.39 -13.47
C LEU A 497 4.74 0.12 -12.68
N LYS A 498 5.14 0.99 -11.75
CA LYS A 498 6.40 0.87 -10.99
C LYS A 498 6.15 0.64 -9.50
N CYS A 499 6.82 -0.35 -8.93
CA CYS A 499 6.73 -0.72 -7.52
C CYS A 499 7.56 0.16 -6.57
N LYS A 500 8.69 0.69 -7.07
CA LYS A 500 9.59 1.57 -6.33
C LYS A 500 9.96 2.74 -7.22
N ARG A 501 10.18 3.92 -6.63
CA ARG A 501 10.70 5.07 -7.38
C ARG A 501 12.19 4.85 -7.65
N ARG A 502 12.48 4.42 -8.88
CA ARG A 502 13.82 4.14 -9.41
C ARG A 502 13.94 4.74 -10.81
N GLN A 503 15.01 5.50 -11.06
CA GLN A 503 15.30 6.12 -12.35
C GLN A 503 16.80 6.44 -12.47
N GLU A 504 17.22 6.84 -13.67
CA GLU A 504 18.55 7.39 -13.93
C GLU A 504 18.73 8.82 -13.42
N PHE A 505 19.96 9.14 -13.02
CA PHE A 505 20.41 10.48 -12.67
C PHE A 505 21.78 10.75 -13.31
N VAL A 506 22.04 12.01 -13.66
CA VAL A 506 23.35 12.45 -14.13
C VAL A 506 24.29 12.62 -12.94
N VAL A 507 25.48 12.03 -13.00
CA VAL A 507 26.52 12.21 -11.97
C VAL A 507 27.29 13.50 -12.26
N VAL A 508 27.18 14.46 -11.34
CA VAL A 508 27.75 15.82 -11.50
C VAL A 508 28.88 16.13 -10.53
N GLY A 509 29.12 15.27 -9.56
CA GLY A 509 30.17 15.48 -8.55
C GLY A 509 30.35 14.31 -7.61
N TYR A 510 31.34 14.41 -6.73
CA TYR A 510 31.44 13.57 -5.54
C TYR A 510 31.92 14.37 -4.33
N THR A 511 31.75 13.82 -3.13
CA THR A 511 32.22 14.40 -1.87
C THR A 511 33.44 13.67 -1.33
N ASP A 512 34.28 14.37 -0.57
CA ASP A 512 35.36 13.76 0.22
C ASP A 512 34.83 12.66 1.17
N PRO A 513 35.61 11.60 1.41
CA PRO A 513 35.24 10.53 2.32
C PRO A 513 35.21 10.99 3.79
N LYS A 514 34.42 10.29 4.62
CA LYS A 514 34.31 10.55 6.07
C LYS A 514 34.37 9.23 6.85
N GLY A 515 34.98 9.27 8.03
CA GLY A 515 35.16 8.07 8.88
C GLY A 515 36.12 7.05 8.26
N ALA A 516 35.82 5.76 8.42
CA ALA A 516 36.65 4.66 7.91
C ALA A 516 36.52 4.39 6.40
N ARG A 517 35.76 5.20 5.65
CA ARG A 517 35.55 5.02 4.20
C ARG A 517 36.74 5.57 3.41
N ALA A 518 37.20 4.82 2.40
CA ALA A 518 38.22 5.28 1.46
C ALA A 518 37.62 5.87 0.17
N LYS A 519 38.45 6.58 -0.61
CA LYS A 519 38.14 7.19 -1.92
C LYS A 519 37.17 8.38 -1.87
N PHE A 520 35.85 8.15 -1.78
CA PHE A 520 34.83 9.21 -1.79
C PHE A 520 33.67 8.92 -0.83
N GLY A 521 32.97 9.98 -0.39
CA GLY A 521 31.89 9.90 0.59
C GLY A 521 30.53 9.55 -0.03
N ALA A 522 30.13 10.32 -1.04
CA ALA A 522 28.87 10.22 -1.76
C ALA A 522 28.98 10.89 -3.15
N LEU A 523 28.23 10.38 -4.14
CA LEU A 523 28.06 11.05 -5.44
C LEU A 523 27.02 12.17 -5.34
N LEU A 524 27.19 13.23 -6.14
CA LEU A 524 26.19 14.26 -6.39
C LEU A 524 25.44 13.92 -7.68
N LEU A 525 24.11 13.98 -7.59
CA LEU A 525 23.16 13.62 -8.63
C LEU A 525 22.52 14.88 -9.24
N ALA A 526 22.07 14.79 -10.47
CA ALA A 526 21.32 15.83 -11.17
C ALA A 526 20.32 15.25 -12.17
N LEU A 527 19.34 16.06 -12.56
CA LEU A 527 18.37 15.80 -13.63
C LEU A 527 18.30 17.01 -14.56
N HIS A 528 18.03 16.78 -15.84
CA HIS A 528 17.62 17.86 -16.73
C HIS A 528 16.17 18.28 -16.40
N ASP A 529 15.95 19.59 -16.35
CA ASP A 529 14.61 20.15 -16.31
C ASP A 529 13.89 19.90 -17.64
N SER A 530 12.64 19.43 -17.60
CA SER A 530 11.85 19.12 -18.82
C SER A 530 11.56 20.34 -19.67
N ASP A 531 11.52 21.54 -19.07
CA ASP A 531 10.99 22.75 -19.69
C ASP A 531 12.13 23.69 -20.10
N SER A 532 13.18 23.80 -19.27
CA SER A 532 14.38 24.63 -19.57
C SER A 532 15.56 23.85 -20.14
N GLY A 533 15.58 22.52 -20.02
CA GLY A 533 16.73 21.67 -20.39
C GLY A 533 17.96 21.84 -19.47
N GLU A 534 17.91 22.73 -18.49
CA GLU A 534 19.03 23.00 -17.57
C GLU A 534 19.27 21.81 -16.64
N LEU A 535 20.54 21.48 -16.43
CA LEU A 535 20.93 20.43 -15.48
C LEU A 535 20.85 20.96 -14.04
N LYS A 536 19.95 20.38 -13.25
CA LYS A 536 19.67 20.79 -11.86
C LYS A 536 20.11 19.71 -10.88
N TYR A 537 20.80 20.13 -9.82
CA TYR A 537 21.21 19.28 -8.70
C TYR A 537 19.99 18.62 -8.06
N ALA A 538 20.05 17.30 -7.95
CA ALA A 538 18.98 16.43 -7.49
C ALA A 538 19.34 15.67 -6.20
N GLY A 539 20.40 16.08 -5.48
CA GLY A 539 20.78 15.47 -4.20
C GLY A 539 22.03 14.61 -4.26
N LYS A 540 22.21 13.73 -3.27
CA LYS A 540 23.43 12.91 -3.11
C LYS A 540 23.15 11.48 -2.64
N VAL A 541 24.00 10.56 -3.06
CA VAL A 541 23.90 9.12 -2.74
C VAL A 541 25.22 8.60 -2.14
N GLY A 542 25.15 8.00 -0.96
CA GLY A 542 26.31 7.54 -0.18
C GLY A 542 26.25 6.07 0.25
N THR A 543 25.37 5.30 -0.38
CA THR A 543 24.99 3.91 -0.06
C THR A 543 24.76 3.15 -1.37
N GLY A 544 25.00 1.84 -1.38
CA GLY A 544 24.93 1.01 -2.60
C GLY A 544 26.29 0.71 -3.27
N PHE A 545 27.41 1.14 -2.69
CA PHE A 545 28.75 0.86 -3.20
C PHE A 545 29.43 -0.26 -2.40
N ASN A 546 29.99 -1.24 -3.12
CA ASN A 546 30.94 -2.22 -2.58
C ASN A 546 32.41 -1.75 -2.82
N GLU A 547 33.41 -2.49 -2.34
CA GLU A 547 34.82 -2.06 -2.43
C GLU A 547 35.39 -2.07 -3.86
N SER A 548 35.00 -3.01 -4.73
CA SER A 548 35.45 -3.01 -6.14
C SER A 548 34.85 -1.85 -6.91
N THR A 549 33.53 -1.62 -6.79
CA THR A 549 32.82 -0.49 -7.40
C THR A 549 33.34 0.87 -6.91
N LEU A 550 33.69 1.01 -5.62
CA LEU A 550 34.33 2.25 -5.12
C LEU A 550 35.68 2.52 -5.80
N ASN A 551 36.46 1.47 -6.07
CA ASN A 551 37.78 1.59 -6.68
C ASN A 551 37.72 1.89 -8.18
N SER A 552 36.88 1.18 -8.95
CA SER A 552 36.69 1.42 -10.40
C SER A 552 36.09 2.80 -10.65
N LEU A 553 34.96 3.11 -9.98
CA LEU A 553 34.28 4.39 -10.17
C LEU A 553 35.18 5.58 -9.81
N HIS A 554 35.94 5.51 -8.72
CA HIS A 554 36.89 6.58 -8.37
C HIS A 554 38.06 6.74 -9.37
N ALA A 555 38.36 5.75 -10.22
CA ALA A 555 39.28 5.95 -11.34
C ALA A 555 38.63 6.80 -12.45
N GLU A 556 37.38 6.50 -12.82
CA GLU A 556 36.64 7.24 -13.83
C GLU A 556 36.33 8.68 -13.42
N LEU A 557 35.78 8.89 -12.21
CA LEU A 557 35.44 10.23 -11.70
C LEU A 557 36.65 11.18 -11.73
N ARG A 558 37.87 10.67 -11.47
CA ARG A 558 39.10 11.49 -11.49
C ARG A 558 39.46 12.04 -12.86
N SER A 559 39.12 11.35 -13.95
CA SER A 559 39.38 11.86 -15.31
C SER A 559 38.39 12.94 -15.76
N LEU A 560 37.26 13.06 -15.05
CA LEU A 560 36.14 13.94 -15.37
C LEU A 560 36.06 15.21 -14.50
N VAL A 561 37.02 15.43 -13.59
CA VAL A 561 37.02 16.58 -12.66
C VAL A 561 37.11 17.92 -13.38
N VAL A 562 36.28 18.88 -12.97
CA VAL A 562 36.24 20.26 -13.46
C VAL A 562 36.27 21.25 -12.29
N ARG A 563 36.70 22.48 -12.55
CA ARG A 563 36.88 23.52 -11.51
C ARG A 563 35.57 24.15 -11.01
N ASN A 564 34.54 24.20 -11.84
CA ASN A 564 33.29 24.91 -11.58
C ASN A 564 32.11 23.93 -11.56
N ALA A 565 31.04 24.30 -10.84
CA ALA A 565 29.81 23.52 -10.82
C ALA A 565 29.17 23.43 -12.21
N THR A 566 28.69 22.23 -12.55
CA THR A 566 28.06 21.90 -13.84
C THR A 566 26.52 21.89 -13.76
N VAL A 567 25.96 22.38 -12.65
CA VAL A 567 24.52 22.45 -12.36
C VAL A 567 24.09 23.90 -12.13
N ALA A 568 22.84 24.23 -12.47
CA ALA A 568 22.28 25.58 -12.30
C ALA A 568 22.06 25.97 -10.82
N ASN A 569 21.79 24.99 -9.95
CA ASN A 569 21.48 25.15 -8.52
C ASN A 569 22.44 24.32 -7.62
N PRO A 570 23.74 24.61 -7.58
CA PRO A 570 24.67 23.86 -6.74
C PRO A 570 24.28 23.92 -5.24
N PRO A 571 24.60 22.88 -4.44
CA PRO A 571 24.31 22.85 -3.02
C PRO A 571 25.06 23.98 -2.32
N LYS A 572 24.45 24.52 -1.25
CA LYS A 572 24.95 25.69 -0.50
C LYS A 572 25.26 25.32 0.94
N GLY A 573 26.10 26.11 1.60
CA GLY A 573 26.40 25.94 3.02
C GLY A 573 27.23 24.67 3.32
N PRO A 574 26.93 23.91 4.39
CA PRO A 574 27.71 22.74 4.79
C PRO A 574 27.83 21.65 3.72
N ASP A 575 26.81 21.48 2.88
CA ASP A 575 26.78 20.50 1.79
C ASP A 575 27.65 20.87 0.58
N ALA A 576 28.19 22.09 0.53
CA ALA A 576 29.15 22.53 -0.49
C ALA A 576 30.62 22.23 -0.14
N ARG A 577 30.91 21.83 1.10
CA ARG A 577 32.29 21.59 1.57
C ARG A 577 32.80 20.22 1.12
N GLY A 578 33.99 20.20 0.52
CA GLY A 578 34.62 18.96 0.04
C GLY A 578 33.92 18.34 -1.18
N VAL A 579 33.32 19.18 -2.04
CA VAL A 579 32.68 18.76 -3.29
C VAL A 579 33.65 18.90 -4.45
N HIS A 580 33.86 17.82 -5.20
CA HIS A 580 34.59 17.79 -6.47
C HIS A 580 33.57 17.72 -7.61
N TRP A 581 33.62 18.70 -8.52
CA TRP A 581 32.68 18.79 -9.65
C TRP A 581 33.16 17.98 -10.85
N LEU A 582 32.22 17.42 -11.60
CA LEU A 582 32.48 16.54 -12.75
C LEU A 582 31.79 17.03 -14.01
N LYS A 583 32.35 16.65 -15.17
CA LYS A 583 31.65 16.71 -16.46
C LYS A 583 30.39 15.82 -16.39
N PRO A 584 29.21 16.31 -16.79
CA PRO A 584 27.94 15.59 -16.68
C PRO A 584 27.77 14.56 -17.80
N VAL A 585 28.64 13.54 -17.82
CA VAL A 585 28.67 12.49 -18.86
C VAL A 585 28.32 11.10 -18.35
N LEU A 586 28.51 10.84 -17.05
CA LEU A 586 28.16 9.57 -16.42
C LEU A 586 26.70 9.60 -15.96
N LEU A 587 25.97 8.52 -16.23
CA LEU A 587 24.67 8.26 -15.63
C LEU A 587 24.79 7.21 -14.54
N ALA A 588 24.06 7.40 -13.45
CA ALA A 588 23.90 6.43 -12.38
C ALA A 588 22.43 6.11 -12.20
N GLU A 589 22.10 4.83 -12.05
CA GLU A 589 20.76 4.42 -11.68
C GLU A 589 20.62 4.36 -10.15
N ILE A 590 19.54 4.98 -9.66
CA ILE A 590 19.30 5.22 -8.25
C ILE A 590 17.89 4.78 -7.88
N SER A 591 17.77 3.94 -6.85
CA SER A 591 16.50 3.69 -6.17
C SER A 591 16.34 4.66 -4.99
N PHE A 592 15.15 5.20 -4.78
CA PHE A 592 14.91 6.21 -3.74
C PHE A 592 13.48 6.17 -3.19
N ALA A 593 13.27 6.78 -2.02
CA ALA A 593 11.95 6.85 -1.42
C ALA A 593 11.07 7.93 -2.07
N GLN A 594 11.63 9.12 -2.31
CA GLN A 594 10.93 10.26 -2.93
C GLN A 594 11.91 11.29 -3.48
N ILE A 595 11.43 12.15 -4.40
CA ILE A 595 12.07 13.42 -4.79
C ILE A 595 11.28 14.54 -4.09
N THR A 596 11.95 15.50 -3.47
CA THR A 596 11.28 16.68 -2.91
C THR A 596 10.87 17.67 -4.00
N LYS A 597 10.02 18.64 -3.66
CA LYS A 597 9.62 19.71 -4.60
C LYS A 597 10.78 20.56 -5.12
N ASP A 598 11.92 20.54 -4.44
CA ASP A 598 13.17 21.19 -4.87
C ASP A 598 14.00 20.33 -5.84
N GLY A 599 13.47 19.19 -6.29
CA GLY A 599 14.16 18.21 -7.12
C GLY A 599 15.10 17.25 -6.35
N ILE A 600 15.12 17.30 -5.01
CA ILE A 600 16.12 16.57 -4.21
C ILE A 600 15.65 15.17 -3.82
N VAL A 601 16.40 14.16 -4.25
CA VAL A 601 16.20 12.74 -3.91
C VAL A 601 16.45 12.48 -2.42
N ARG A 602 15.58 11.67 -1.80
CA ARG A 602 15.69 11.24 -0.40
C ARG A 602 15.73 9.71 -0.29
N HIS A 603 16.57 9.22 0.63
CA HIS A 603 16.91 7.79 0.80
C HIS A 603 17.42 7.14 -0.50
N ALA A 604 18.30 7.84 -1.22
CA ALA A 604 18.96 7.34 -2.42
C ALA A 604 19.88 6.15 -2.10
N VAL A 605 19.83 5.11 -2.94
CA VAL A 605 20.78 3.99 -2.96
C VAL A 605 21.22 3.79 -4.41
N PHE A 606 22.54 3.70 -4.62
CA PHE A 606 23.16 3.48 -5.93
C PHE A 606 22.97 2.02 -6.36
N GLN A 607 22.59 1.80 -7.62
CA GLN A 607 22.44 0.47 -8.22
C GLN A 607 23.60 0.18 -9.18
N GLY A 608 23.87 1.09 -10.12
CA GLY A 608 24.97 0.95 -11.09
C GLY A 608 25.09 2.16 -12.02
N LEU A 609 26.03 2.12 -12.97
CA LEU A 609 26.19 3.13 -14.03
C LEU A 609 25.33 2.80 -15.26
N ARG A 610 25.02 3.81 -16.09
CA ARG A 610 24.44 3.59 -17.43
C ARG A 610 25.27 4.28 -18.50
N ALA A 611 25.51 3.55 -19.58
CA ALA A 611 26.23 4.00 -20.78
C ALA A 611 25.34 3.94 -22.05
N ASP A 612 24.13 3.41 -21.93
CA ASP A 612 23.17 3.14 -23.02
C ASP A 612 22.17 4.29 -23.25
N LYS A 613 22.27 5.39 -22.51
CA LYS A 613 21.42 6.58 -22.64
C LYS A 613 22.31 7.84 -22.66
N PRO A 614 22.05 8.83 -23.53
CA PRO A 614 22.78 10.09 -23.51
C PRO A 614 22.33 10.92 -22.30
N ALA A 615 23.28 11.53 -21.58
CA ALA A 615 22.97 12.22 -20.32
C ALA A 615 21.93 13.35 -20.46
N VAL A 616 21.94 14.03 -21.61
CA VAL A 616 20.99 15.11 -21.98
C VAL A 616 19.52 14.67 -22.08
N ALA A 617 19.24 13.36 -22.15
CA ALA A 617 17.88 12.82 -22.22
C ALA A 617 17.30 12.41 -20.86
N ILE A 618 18.03 12.63 -19.76
CA ILE A 618 17.62 12.21 -18.41
C ILE A 618 16.91 13.36 -17.68
N THR A 619 15.59 13.36 -17.79
CA THR A 619 14.65 14.23 -17.05
C THR A 619 13.94 13.45 -15.94
N GLU A 620 13.16 14.12 -15.09
CA GLU A 620 12.31 13.47 -14.08
C GLU A 620 11.21 12.63 -14.73
N GLU A 621 11.13 11.32 -14.43
CA GLU A 621 9.98 10.50 -14.85
C GLU A 621 8.73 10.87 -14.03
N ARG A 622 7.68 11.34 -14.70
CA ARG A 622 6.36 11.60 -14.10
C ARG A 622 5.29 10.69 -14.69
N PRO A 623 4.32 10.20 -13.89
CA PRO A 623 3.15 9.51 -14.42
C PRO A 623 2.34 10.37 -15.38
N THR A 624 1.63 9.72 -16.30
CA THR A 624 0.73 10.32 -17.29
C THR A 624 -0.64 9.66 -17.16
N GLU A 625 -1.71 10.43 -17.30
CA GLU A 625 -3.08 9.88 -17.33
C GLU A 625 -3.41 9.36 -18.74
N ILE A 626 -4.04 8.19 -18.82
CA ILE A 626 -4.46 7.56 -20.08
C ILE A 626 -5.94 7.17 -19.91
N GLY A 627 -6.86 7.89 -20.55
CA GLY A 627 -8.29 7.63 -20.37
C GLY A 627 -9.30 8.67 -20.87
N SER A 628 -8.93 9.59 -21.76
CA SER A 628 -9.88 10.47 -22.46
C SER A 628 -9.98 10.07 -23.92
N GLU A 629 -11.19 9.85 -24.43
CA GLU A 629 -11.42 9.56 -25.85
C GLU A 629 -10.94 10.73 -26.74
N PRO A 630 -10.41 10.45 -27.95
CA PRO A 630 -9.92 11.51 -28.82
C PRO A 630 -11.07 12.17 -29.58
N GLU A 631 -11.35 13.45 -29.30
CA GLU A 631 -12.12 14.28 -30.22
C GLU A 631 -11.36 14.45 -31.55
N GLU A 632 -12.10 14.39 -32.65
CA GLU A 632 -11.54 14.43 -34.00
C GLU A 632 -10.86 15.78 -34.29
N SER A 633 -9.65 15.73 -34.85
CA SER A 633 -8.88 16.92 -35.16
C SER A 633 -9.34 17.56 -36.48
N ASP A 634 -10.28 18.49 -36.39
CA ASP A 634 -10.52 19.44 -37.49
C ASP A 634 -9.30 20.36 -37.67
N VAL A 635 -9.02 20.69 -38.94
CA VAL A 635 -7.78 21.36 -39.37
C VAL A 635 -8.05 22.84 -39.66
N GLU A 636 -7.03 23.67 -39.37
CA GLU A 636 -6.78 25.07 -39.82
C GLU A 636 -6.86 26.18 -38.74
N PRO A 637 -6.13 27.31 -38.90
CA PRO A 637 -4.71 27.34 -39.27
C PRO A 637 -3.88 28.28 -38.36
N VAL A 638 -2.54 28.23 -38.51
CA VAL A 638 -1.59 28.99 -37.70
C VAL A 638 -1.66 30.51 -37.97
N ALA A 639 -1.77 31.31 -36.90
CA ALA A 639 -1.56 32.76 -36.93
C ALA A 639 -0.51 33.21 -35.89
N CYS A 640 0.18 34.32 -36.18
CA CYS A 640 1.46 34.69 -35.57
C CYS A 640 1.45 35.13 -34.10
N LYS A 641 2.61 34.93 -33.45
CA LYS A 641 3.05 35.52 -32.16
C LYS A 641 3.00 37.05 -32.18
N PRO A 642 3.07 37.71 -31.01
CA PRO A 642 4.39 38.23 -30.63
C PRO A 642 4.78 37.95 -29.16
N ALA A 643 6.05 38.19 -28.83
CA ALA A 643 6.68 37.75 -27.59
C ALA A 643 7.01 38.89 -26.60
N LYS A 644 7.10 38.51 -25.32
CA LYS A 644 7.79 39.18 -24.20
C LYS A 644 7.32 40.58 -23.78
N ARG A 645 7.07 40.72 -22.48
CA ARG A 645 7.83 41.64 -21.61
C ARG A 645 7.90 41.10 -20.18
N GLY A 646 9.08 41.17 -19.57
CA GLY A 646 9.27 40.84 -18.16
C GLY A 646 8.88 42.01 -17.27
N GLY A 647 8.43 41.70 -16.05
CA GLY A 647 8.12 42.68 -15.02
C GLY A 647 8.43 42.09 -13.64
N SER A 648 9.62 42.37 -13.12
CA SER A 648 9.94 42.11 -11.72
C SER A 648 9.50 43.32 -10.90
N SER A 649 8.56 43.14 -9.97
CA SER A 649 8.46 44.00 -8.79
C SER A 649 8.08 43.17 -7.57
N VAL A 650 8.71 43.49 -6.44
CA VAL A 650 8.46 42.84 -5.16
C VAL A 650 7.59 43.74 -4.31
N THR A 651 6.32 43.37 -4.16
CA THR A 651 5.51 43.65 -2.98
C THR A 651 4.79 42.35 -2.61
N GLY A 652 4.58 42.10 -1.31
CA GLY A 652 4.15 40.79 -0.80
C GLY A 652 2.77 40.37 -1.27
N LYS A 653 2.68 39.67 -2.41
CA LYS A 653 1.48 39.02 -2.91
C LYS A 653 1.74 37.54 -3.11
N LEU A 654 0.92 36.71 -2.50
CA LEU A 654 1.02 35.25 -2.59
C LEU A 654 0.80 34.81 -4.05
N ARG A 655 1.84 34.25 -4.68
CA ARG A 655 1.79 33.87 -6.10
C ARG A 655 1.03 32.55 -6.28
N LEU A 656 -0.17 32.63 -6.85
CA LEU A 656 -0.91 31.46 -7.31
C LEU A 656 -0.18 30.80 -8.48
N THR A 657 0.22 29.53 -8.35
CA THR A 657 0.84 28.74 -9.43
C THR A 657 -0.18 27.80 -10.06
N HIS A 658 -0.06 27.55 -11.36
CA HIS A 658 -1.02 26.80 -12.18
C HIS A 658 -2.48 27.24 -11.94
N PRO A 659 -2.80 28.55 -12.13
CA PRO A 659 -4.15 29.07 -11.88
C PRO A 659 -5.20 28.40 -12.78
N ASP A 660 -4.87 28.14 -14.05
CA ASP A 660 -5.77 27.52 -15.03
C ASP A 660 -5.89 25.99 -14.87
N ARG A 661 -5.29 25.38 -13.82
CA ARG A 661 -5.46 23.95 -13.54
C ARG A 661 -6.90 23.68 -13.13
N VAL A 662 -7.60 22.85 -13.89
CA VAL A 662 -8.93 22.33 -13.53
C VAL A 662 -8.84 21.59 -12.19
N ILE A 663 -9.80 21.86 -11.31
CA ILE A 663 -9.98 21.19 -10.03
C ILE A 663 -11.19 20.26 -10.09
N ASP A 664 -12.25 20.66 -10.79
CA ASP A 664 -13.44 19.84 -11.01
C ASP A 664 -13.66 19.65 -12.52
N PRO A 665 -13.40 18.43 -13.07
CA PRO A 665 -13.54 18.16 -14.49
C PRO A 665 -14.96 18.33 -15.03
N SER A 666 -16.03 18.04 -14.26
CA SER A 666 -17.39 18.07 -14.83
C SER A 666 -17.96 19.48 -14.97
N SER A 667 -17.53 20.39 -14.10
CA SER A 667 -17.90 21.81 -14.15
C SER A 667 -16.83 22.71 -14.80
N GLY A 668 -15.65 22.16 -15.11
CA GLY A 668 -14.51 22.90 -15.65
C GLY A 668 -13.84 23.88 -14.67
N LEU A 669 -14.26 23.88 -13.39
CA LEU A 669 -13.81 24.89 -12.41
C LEU A 669 -12.33 24.73 -12.07
N THR A 670 -11.61 25.85 -12.07
CA THR A 670 -10.14 25.90 -11.96
C THR A 670 -9.65 26.29 -10.57
N LYS A 671 -8.33 26.17 -10.37
CA LYS A 671 -7.63 26.67 -9.19
C LYS A 671 -7.73 28.20 -9.05
N ARG A 672 -7.86 28.94 -10.15
CA ARG A 672 -8.15 30.38 -10.14
C ARG A 672 -9.51 30.64 -9.51
N ASP A 673 -10.55 29.93 -9.96
CA ASP A 673 -11.92 30.11 -9.48
C ASP A 673 -12.03 29.80 -7.97
N LEU A 674 -11.38 28.73 -7.51
CA LEU A 674 -11.30 28.39 -6.09
C LEU A 674 -10.56 29.45 -5.26
N ALA A 675 -9.48 30.03 -5.80
CA ALA A 675 -8.73 31.09 -5.12
C ALA A 675 -9.52 32.41 -5.09
N GLU A 676 -10.16 32.79 -6.19
CA GLU A 676 -11.03 33.97 -6.25
C GLU A 676 -12.25 33.84 -5.33
N TYR A 677 -12.84 32.64 -5.25
CA TYR A 677 -13.89 32.34 -4.29
C TYR A 677 -13.46 32.62 -2.85
N TYR A 678 -12.31 32.08 -2.43
CA TYR A 678 -11.81 32.30 -1.07
C TYR A 678 -11.39 33.75 -0.83
N VAL A 679 -10.87 34.48 -1.84
CA VAL A 679 -10.62 35.94 -1.75
C VAL A 679 -11.92 36.72 -1.52
N ARG A 680 -13.00 36.42 -2.26
CA ARG A 680 -14.30 37.09 -2.10
C ARG A 680 -15.01 36.74 -0.79
N SER A 681 -14.69 35.58 -0.20
CA SER A 681 -15.32 35.06 1.01
C SER A 681 -14.50 35.29 2.30
N LEU A 682 -13.38 36.03 2.23
CA LEU A 682 -12.43 36.20 3.35
C LEU A 682 -13.12 36.66 4.64
N ASP A 683 -13.91 37.74 4.56
CA ASP A 683 -14.56 38.36 5.72
C ASP A 683 -15.57 37.43 6.40
N TRP A 684 -16.11 36.46 5.66
CA TRP A 684 -17.07 35.47 6.13
C TRP A 684 -16.40 34.22 6.72
N ILE A 685 -15.30 33.74 6.11
CA ILE A 685 -14.65 32.49 6.52
C ILE A 685 -13.58 32.66 7.59
N VAL A 686 -12.82 33.77 7.58
CA VAL A 686 -11.71 33.96 8.53
C VAL A 686 -12.21 33.97 10.00
N PRO A 687 -13.34 34.62 10.36
CA PRO A 687 -13.90 34.53 11.71
C PRO A 687 -14.26 33.10 12.15
N GLN A 688 -14.58 32.21 11.20
CA GLN A 688 -14.96 30.81 11.45
C GLN A 688 -13.75 29.88 11.61
N LEU A 689 -12.60 30.28 11.07
CA LEU A 689 -11.29 29.63 11.22
C LEU A 689 -10.49 30.15 12.43
N ALA A 690 -10.76 31.39 12.86
CA ALA A 690 -10.00 32.11 13.87
C ALA A 690 -9.76 31.29 15.15
N ASP A 691 -8.49 31.16 15.49
CA ASP A 691 -7.92 30.41 16.61
C ASP A 691 -8.29 28.92 16.67
N ARG A 692 -8.88 28.34 15.63
CA ARG A 692 -9.24 26.92 15.60
C ARG A 692 -8.16 26.08 14.94
N PRO A 693 -7.74 24.97 15.56
CA PRO A 693 -6.97 23.95 14.85
C PRO A 693 -7.76 23.45 13.64
N VAL A 694 -7.10 23.40 12.49
CA VAL A 694 -7.69 23.02 11.20
C VAL A 694 -6.97 21.82 10.59
N ALA A 695 -7.75 20.91 10.02
CA ALA A 695 -7.28 19.86 9.13
C ALA A 695 -7.65 20.21 7.68
N LEU A 696 -6.72 19.98 6.76
CA LEU A 696 -6.85 20.38 5.36
C LEU A 696 -7.14 19.14 4.51
N VAL A 697 -8.15 19.20 3.63
CA VAL A 697 -8.29 18.22 2.53
C VAL A 697 -7.73 18.85 1.27
N ARG A 698 -6.70 18.22 0.71
CA ARG A 698 -5.94 18.74 -0.42
C ARG A 698 -6.12 17.84 -1.64
N ALA A 699 -6.35 18.44 -2.80
CA ALA A 699 -6.48 17.75 -4.08
C ALA A 699 -5.52 18.37 -5.11
N PRO A 700 -4.24 17.93 -5.15
CA PRO A 700 -3.24 18.45 -6.08
C PRO A 700 -3.55 18.20 -7.56
N GLU A 701 -4.33 17.18 -7.87
CA GLU A 701 -4.78 16.79 -9.22
C GLU A 701 -6.29 17.00 -9.43
N GLY A 702 -6.96 17.73 -8.53
CA GLY A 702 -8.41 17.93 -8.59
C GLY A 702 -9.22 16.83 -7.88
N ILE A 703 -10.54 16.99 -7.85
CA ILE A 703 -11.45 16.19 -7.00
C ILE A 703 -11.70 14.76 -7.51
N GLY A 704 -11.36 14.46 -8.76
CA GLY A 704 -11.45 13.12 -9.35
C GLY A 704 -10.29 12.19 -8.96
N ALA A 705 -9.20 12.75 -8.42
CA ALA A 705 -7.99 12.03 -8.01
C ALA A 705 -7.94 11.81 -6.49
N GLN A 706 -6.81 11.32 -5.97
CA GLN A 706 -6.66 11.01 -4.54
C GLN A 706 -6.71 12.28 -3.66
N LEU A 707 -7.60 12.28 -2.66
CA LEU A 707 -7.73 13.35 -1.68
C LEU A 707 -6.80 13.12 -0.47
N PHE A 708 -6.00 14.13 -0.12
CA PHE A 708 -5.05 14.07 1.00
C PHE A 708 -5.61 14.77 2.24
N PHE A 709 -5.93 14.01 3.29
CA PHE A 709 -6.36 14.55 4.59
C PHE A 709 -5.14 14.84 5.49
N GLN A 710 -4.82 16.12 5.69
CA GLN A 710 -3.62 16.58 6.41
C GLN A 710 -3.97 17.25 7.74
N LYS A 711 -3.57 16.63 8.87
CA LYS A 711 -3.69 17.21 10.23
C LYS A 711 -2.44 17.94 10.74
N ASN A 712 -1.25 17.58 10.23
CA ASN A 712 0.04 18.06 10.76
C ASN A 712 0.76 18.99 9.76
N PRO A 713 1.50 20.02 10.22
CA PRO A 713 2.26 20.95 9.36
C PRO A 713 3.61 20.40 8.86
N GLU A 714 4.17 19.36 9.48
CA GLU A 714 5.59 18.96 9.33
C GLU A 714 6.04 18.52 7.92
N SER A 715 5.12 18.30 6.97
CA SER A 715 5.45 17.87 5.60
C SER A 715 5.73 19.03 4.63
N LEU A 716 5.13 20.20 4.85
CA LEU A 716 5.17 21.35 3.93
C LEU A 716 5.01 22.66 4.71
N ALA A 717 5.99 23.55 4.63
CA ALA A 717 5.89 24.91 5.17
C ALA A 717 4.89 25.73 4.34
N ILE A 718 3.65 25.86 4.83
CA ILE A 718 2.63 26.72 4.22
C ILE A 718 2.82 28.15 4.75
N GLN A 719 3.03 29.10 3.84
CA GLN A 719 3.28 30.49 4.20
C GLN A 719 2.09 31.08 5.00
N GLY A 720 2.37 31.61 6.19
CA GLY A 720 1.38 32.27 7.06
C GLY A 720 0.62 31.35 8.02
N ILE A 721 0.74 30.02 7.92
CA ILE A 721 0.05 29.11 8.86
C ILE A 721 0.79 29.05 10.19
N ASP A 722 0.07 29.36 11.26
CA ASP A 722 0.52 29.17 12.64
C ASP A 722 0.48 27.67 13.02
N SER A 723 1.42 27.25 13.86
CA SER A 723 1.51 25.85 14.31
C SER A 723 1.43 25.73 15.82
N ILE A 724 0.49 24.93 16.31
CA ILE A 724 0.41 24.55 17.72
C ILE A 724 1.29 23.33 17.98
N SER A 725 2.09 23.38 19.04
CA SER A 725 3.04 22.32 19.36
C SER A 725 2.34 21.03 19.81
N LYS A 726 3.01 19.89 19.56
CA LYS A 726 2.59 18.57 20.06
C LYS A 726 2.36 18.53 21.58
N ALA A 727 3.09 19.33 22.35
CA ALA A 727 2.95 19.39 23.80
C ALA A 727 1.64 20.07 24.27
N GLN A 728 1.05 20.93 23.44
CA GLN A 728 -0.18 21.68 23.75
C GLN A 728 -1.43 20.98 23.21
N ALA A 729 -1.36 20.40 22.00
CA ALA A 729 -2.50 19.79 21.30
C ALA A 729 -2.48 18.25 21.27
N GLY A 730 -1.47 17.58 21.85
CA GLY A 730 -1.26 16.13 21.79
C GLY A 730 -0.64 15.63 20.47
N HIS A 731 -0.87 16.34 19.38
CA HIS A 731 -0.16 16.23 18.10
C HIS A 731 0.06 17.64 17.50
N PRO A 732 1.02 17.82 16.57
CA PRO A 732 1.16 19.08 15.84
C PRO A 732 -0.15 19.45 15.13
N ALA A 733 -0.58 20.71 15.19
CA ALA A 733 -1.80 21.18 14.53
C ALA A 733 -1.59 22.54 13.85
N MET A 734 -2.34 22.80 12.78
CA MET A 734 -2.30 24.05 12.01
C MET A 734 -3.42 24.99 12.45
N VAL A 735 -3.18 26.31 12.42
CA VAL A 735 -4.19 27.35 12.63
C VAL A 735 -4.11 28.36 11.48
N ILE A 736 -5.26 28.82 11.00
CA ILE A 736 -5.39 29.79 9.91
C ILE A 736 -6.08 31.03 10.45
N ASN A 737 -5.27 32.00 10.90
CA ASN A 737 -5.74 33.25 11.51
C ASN A 737 -5.74 34.46 10.54
N THR A 738 -5.12 34.34 9.36
CA THR A 738 -5.01 35.46 8.41
C THR A 738 -5.44 35.07 6.99
N PRO A 739 -5.88 36.05 6.17
CA PRO A 739 -6.15 35.84 4.75
C PRO A 739 -4.97 35.21 3.97
N GLU A 740 -3.74 35.62 4.27
CA GLU A 740 -2.54 35.12 3.61
C GLU A 740 -2.31 33.63 3.91
N ALA A 741 -2.59 33.20 5.15
CA ALA A 741 -2.50 31.81 5.57
C ALA A 741 -3.53 30.94 4.84
N LEU A 742 -4.76 31.44 4.69
CA LEU A 742 -5.84 30.76 3.95
C LEU A 742 -5.50 30.64 2.46
N LEU A 743 -5.11 31.74 1.82
CA LEU A 743 -4.68 31.72 0.42
C LEU A 743 -3.43 30.85 0.23
N GLY A 744 -2.53 30.81 1.22
CA GLY A 744 -1.41 29.88 1.30
C GLY A 744 -1.87 28.41 1.25
N ALA A 745 -2.88 28.05 2.03
CA ALA A 745 -3.48 26.72 2.00
C ALA A 745 -4.08 26.38 0.62
N VAL A 746 -4.83 27.31 0.01
CA VAL A 746 -5.45 27.13 -1.33
C VAL A 746 -4.38 27.03 -2.43
N GLN A 747 -3.33 27.83 -2.38
CA GLN A 747 -2.15 27.71 -3.26
C GLN A 747 -1.52 26.31 -3.15
N MET A 748 -1.53 25.71 -1.96
CA MET A 748 -1.10 24.32 -1.72
C MET A 748 -2.15 23.27 -2.09
N SER A 749 -3.18 23.64 -2.85
CA SER A 749 -4.30 22.83 -3.34
C SER A 749 -5.24 22.31 -2.25
N THR A 750 -5.41 23.09 -1.17
CA THR A 750 -6.48 22.83 -0.18
C THR A 750 -7.84 23.20 -0.78
N ILE A 751 -8.81 22.30 -0.63
CA ILE A 751 -10.21 22.52 -1.00
C ILE A 751 -11.07 22.61 0.26
N GLU A 752 -11.05 21.55 1.09
CA GLU A 752 -11.85 21.51 2.33
C GLU A 752 -11.02 21.91 3.56
N LEU A 753 -11.65 22.65 4.47
CA LEU A 753 -11.10 23.12 5.74
C LEU A 753 -11.96 22.59 6.88
N HIS A 754 -11.40 21.73 7.74
CA HIS A 754 -12.14 21.08 8.82
C HIS A 754 -11.64 21.56 10.17
N THR A 755 -12.46 22.31 10.91
CA THR A 755 -12.08 22.90 12.20
C THR A 755 -12.45 22.00 13.39
N TRP A 756 -11.70 22.16 14.47
CA TRP A 756 -11.99 21.56 15.78
C TRP A 756 -13.16 22.26 16.47
N ASN A 757 -13.68 21.63 17.52
CA ASN A 757 -14.69 22.19 18.42
C ASN A 757 -14.10 22.89 19.66
N ALA A 758 -12.84 23.30 19.59
CA ALA A 758 -12.15 24.12 20.58
C ALA A 758 -11.23 25.13 19.88
N THR A 759 -10.73 26.12 20.61
CA THR A 759 -9.78 27.15 20.15
C THR A 759 -8.41 27.01 20.81
N SER A 760 -7.40 27.66 20.24
CA SER A 760 -6.00 27.69 20.69
C SER A 760 -5.84 28.17 22.14
N GLY A 761 -6.76 29.02 22.62
CA GLY A 761 -6.79 29.55 23.99
C GLY A 761 -7.10 28.49 25.06
N ASP A 762 -7.97 27.51 24.78
CA ASP A 762 -8.14 26.32 25.62
C ASP A 762 -8.55 25.09 24.79
N LEU A 763 -7.55 24.37 24.30
CA LEU A 763 -7.74 23.12 23.54
C LEU A 763 -8.30 21.96 24.36
N ARG A 764 -8.40 22.07 25.69
CA ARG A 764 -8.89 21.00 26.56
C ARG A 764 -10.39 21.06 26.79
N ARG A 765 -11.02 22.20 26.46
CA ARG A 765 -12.43 22.48 26.73
C ARG A 765 -13.13 22.94 25.45
N PRO A 766 -14.02 22.14 24.86
CA PRO A 766 -14.77 22.55 23.69
C PRO A 766 -15.59 23.82 23.94
N ASP A 767 -15.56 24.73 22.98
CA ASP A 767 -16.38 25.95 22.95
C ASP A 767 -17.62 25.78 22.05
N ARG A 768 -17.84 24.57 21.53
CA ARG A 768 -19.06 24.15 20.83
C ARG A 768 -19.21 22.63 20.79
N PHE A 769 -20.39 22.16 20.41
CA PHE A 769 -20.56 20.82 19.84
C PHE A 769 -21.31 20.88 18.50
N VAL A 770 -21.20 19.81 17.74
CA VAL A 770 -21.83 19.64 16.42
C VAL A 770 -22.71 18.39 16.43
N LEU A 771 -23.88 18.49 15.83
CA LEU A 771 -24.72 17.37 15.43
C LEU A 771 -24.77 17.38 13.89
N ASP A 772 -24.20 16.35 13.26
CA ASP A 772 -24.18 16.20 11.79
C ASP A 772 -25.27 15.21 11.38
N LEU A 773 -26.32 15.68 10.71
CA LEU A 773 -27.47 14.87 10.33
C LEU A 773 -27.17 14.13 9.02
N ASP A 774 -26.76 12.87 9.12
CA ASP A 774 -26.38 12.00 8.02
C ASP A 774 -27.56 11.09 7.61
N PRO A 775 -28.20 11.31 6.45
CA PRO A 775 -29.34 10.49 6.02
C PRO A 775 -28.90 9.16 5.39
N ASP A 776 -29.84 8.22 5.31
CA ASP A 776 -29.79 7.16 4.30
C ASP A 776 -29.82 7.78 2.88
N PRO A 777 -28.97 7.34 1.94
CA PRO A 777 -29.00 7.82 0.55
C PRO A 777 -30.34 7.68 -0.19
N SER A 778 -31.24 6.81 0.27
CA SER A 778 -32.59 6.57 -0.27
C SER A 778 -33.71 7.40 0.36
N LEU A 779 -33.43 8.18 1.41
CA LEU A 779 -34.44 9.04 2.02
C LEU A 779 -34.71 10.30 1.18
N PRO A 780 -35.97 10.73 1.04
CA PRO A 780 -36.29 11.99 0.36
C PRO A 780 -35.82 13.19 1.20
N TRP A 781 -35.44 14.27 0.53
CA TRP A 781 -34.92 15.48 1.20
C TRP A 781 -35.86 16.06 2.26
N LYS A 782 -37.18 15.95 2.06
CA LYS A 782 -38.18 16.34 3.07
C LYS A 782 -37.95 15.69 4.44
N SER A 783 -37.45 14.44 4.49
CA SER A 783 -37.11 13.80 5.76
C SER A 783 -35.91 14.43 6.47
N MET A 784 -34.98 15.05 5.74
CA MET A 784 -33.89 15.86 6.31
C MET A 784 -34.43 17.16 6.93
N VAL A 785 -35.36 17.84 6.25
CA VAL A 785 -36.05 19.04 6.76
C VAL A 785 -36.80 18.71 8.05
N GLU A 786 -37.66 17.68 8.03
CA GLU A 786 -38.41 17.21 9.20
C GLU A 786 -37.47 16.85 10.37
N ALA A 787 -36.41 16.08 10.12
CA ALA A 787 -35.46 15.68 11.15
C ALA A 787 -34.65 16.86 11.73
N THR A 788 -34.31 17.86 10.90
CA THR A 788 -33.64 19.07 11.35
C THR A 788 -34.56 19.87 12.26
N GLN A 789 -35.81 20.11 11.85
CA GLN A 789 -36.81 20.79 12.67
C GLN A 789 -37.05 20.09 14.02
N LEU A 790 -37.20 18.76 14.03
CA LEU A 790 -37.37 17.96 15.25
C LEU A 790 -36.15 18.07 16.19
N THR A 791 -34.93 18.08 15.63
CA THR A 791 -33.70 18.22 16.42
C THR A 791 -33.58 19.62 17.02
N LEU A 792 -33.96 20.66 16.27
CA LEU A 792 -33.99 22.04 16.77
C LEU A 792 -35.00 22.21 17.91
N THR A 793 -36.22 21.65 17.78
CA THR A 793 -37.23 21.70 18.86
C THR A 793 -36.69 21.11 20.17
N VAL A 794 -35.98 19.99 20.13
CA VAL A 794 -35.38 19.41 21.35
C VAL A 794 -34.22 20.24 21.89
N LEU A 795 -33.48 20.96 21.04
CA LEU A 795 -32.48 21.94 21.52
C LEU A 795 -33.14 23.16 22.18
N ASP A 796 -34.26 23.65 21.65
CA ASP A 796 -35.06 24.72 22.28
C ASP A 796 -35.62 24.27 23.65
N GLU A 797 -36.14 23.05 23.76
CA GLU A 797 -36.61 22.46 25.03
C GLU A 797 -35.49 22.30 26.07
N LEU A 798 -34.24 22.18 25.62
CA LEU A 798 -33.06 22.19 26.48
C LEU A 798 -32.55 23.61 26.79
N GLY A 799 -33.09 24.65 26.13
CA GLY A 799 -32.66 26.03 26.27
C GLY A 799 -31.33 26.34 25.60
N LEU A 800 -30.96 25.57 24.55
CA LEU A 800 -29.71 25.72 23.81
C LEU A 800 -29.95 26.42 22.47
N GLN A 801 -29.38 27.61 22.32
CA GLN A 801 -29.32 28.29 21.02
C GLN A 801 -28.44 27.48 20.06
N SER A 802 -28.91 27.33 18.82
CA SER A 802 -28.29 26.48 17.81
C SER A 802 -28.24 27.19 16.46
N PHE A 803 -27.16 26.93 15.72
CA PHE A 803 -26.80 27.60 14.48
C PHE A 803 -26.67 26.57 13.36
N LEU A 804 -27.27 26.85 12.21
CA LEU A 804 -27.46 25.88 11.14
C LEU A 804 -26.53 26.14 9.97
N LYS A 805 -26.00 25.09 9.35
CA LYS A 805 -25.40 25.17 8.02
C LYS A 805 -25.61 23.92 7.20
N THR A 806 -25.77 24.08 5.89
CA THR A 806 -25.72 22.94 4.97
C THR A 806 -24.34 22.29 5.00
N SER A 807 -24.25 20.98 4.73
CA SER A 807 -22.96 20.28 4.69
C SER A 807 -22.16 20.49 3.40
N GLY A 808 -22.77 21.02 2.33
CA GLY A 808 -22.26 20.89 0.96
C GLY A 808 -22.25 19.44 0.45
N GLY A 809 -22.87 18.52 1.19
CA GLY A 809 -22.91 17.08 0.91
C GLY A 809 -24.35 16.59 0.79
N LYS A 810 -24.80 15.76 1.73
CA LYS A 810 -26.18 15.23 1.78
C LYS A 810 -26.94 15.58 3.08
N GLY A 811 -26.26 16.18 4.07
CA GLY A 811 -26.81 16.44 5.41
C GLY A 811 -26.80 17.92 5.82
N ILE A 812 -27.32 18.20 7.01
CA ILE A 812 -27.29 19.51 7.67
C ILE A 812 -26.48 19.39 8.96
N HIS A 813 -25.61 20.37 9.23
CA HIS A 813 -24.91 20.49 10.50
C HIS A 813 -25.66 21.47 11.42
N ILE A 814 -25.87 21.06 12.66
CA ILE A 814 -26.35 21.92 13.74
C ILE A 814 -25.16 22.15 14.69
N VAL A 815 -24.81 23.42 14.89
CA VAL A 815 -23.70 23.85 15.74
C VAL A 815 -24.26 24.54 16.98
N VAL A 816 -23.83 24.08 18.15
CA VAL A 816 -24.29 24.61 19.45
C VAL A 816 -23.06 25.16 20.18
N PRO A 817 -22.88 26.49 20.27
CA PRO A 817 -21.77 27.07 21.02
C PRO A 817 -21.91 26.79 22.52
N LEU A 818 -20.79 26.74 23.22
CA LEU A 818 -20.69 26.53 24.66
C LEU A 818 -19.63 27.46 25.24
N THR A 819 -19.83 27.91 26.48
CA THR A 819 -18.74 28.49 27.26
C THR A 819 -17.75 27.36 27.61
N PRO A 820 -16.44 27.45 27.26
CA PRO A 820 -15.48 26.37 27.42
C PRO A 820 -15.18 26.06 28.90
N LYS A 821 -16.01 25.20 29.48
CA LYS A 821 -16.02 24.82 30.89
C LYS A 821 -15.93 23.30 31.07
N ASP A 822 -16.80 22.58 30.37
CA ASP A 822 -16.87 21.12 30.34
C ASP A 822 -15.71 20.53 29.51
N SER A 823 -15.33 19.29 29.82
CA SER A 823 -14.30 18.54 29.09
C SER A 823 -14.82 17.94 27.77
N TRP A 824 -13.90 17.52 26.88
CA TRP A 824 -14.24 16.78 25.66
C TRP A 824 -15.13 15.55 25.91
N GLU A 825 -14.88 14.82 26.99
CA GLU A 825 -15.66 13.63 27.34
C GLU A 825 -17.09 13.99 27.77
N GLU A 826 -17.26 15.03 28.57
CA GLU A 826 -18.58 15.52 29.00
C GLU A 826 -19.40 16.08 27.84
N VAL A 827 -18.78 16.89 26.97
CA VAL A 827 -19.45 17.46 25.78
C VAL A 827 -19.85 16.34 24.79
N LYS A 828 -18.99 15.33 24.60
CA LYS A 828 -19.30 14.15 23.79
C LYS A 828 -20.40 13.28 24.43
N ALA A 829 -20.37 13.06 25.74
CA ALA A 829 -21.38 12.28 26.44
C ALA A 829 -22.75 12.98 26.46
N PHE A 830 -22.77 14.31 26.58
CA PHE A 830 -23.98 15.12 26.50
C PHE A 830 -24.59 15.07 25.10
N SER A 831 -23.81 15.36 24.05
CA SER A 831 -24.27 15.27 22.66
C SER A 831 -24.72 13.85 22.27
N GLN A 832 -24.01 12.80 22.68
CA GLN A 832 -24.46 11.41 22.52
C GLN A 832 -25.80 11.15 23.21
N SER A 833 -26.02 11.72 24.40
CA SER A 833 -27.26 11.52 25.16
C SER A 833 -28.45 12.22 24.53
N ILE A 834 -28.26 13.41 23.92
CA ILE A 834 -29.28 14.05 23.08
C ILE A 834 -29.67 13.11 21.93
N VAL A 835 -28.71 12.54 21.21
CA VAL A 835 -28.99 11.60 20.10
C VAL A 835 -29.70 10.32 20.58
N LYS A 836 -29.29 9.77 21.73
CA LYS A 836 -29.98 8.62 22.36
C LYS A 836 -31.41 8.96 22.80
N TYR A 837 -31.65 10.18 23.27
CA TYR A 837 -32.98 10.67 23.65
C TYR A 837 -33.88 10.82 22.40
N MET A 838 -33.39 11.48 21.35
CA MET A 838 -34.08 11.59 20.05
C MET A 838 -34.46 10.23 19.46
N ALA A 839 -33.52 9.27 19.45
CA ALA A 839 -33.75 7.93 18.92
C ALA A 839 -34.68 7.07 19.78
N ARG A 840 -34.92 7.42 21.06
CA ARG A 840 -35.95 6.79 21.90
C ARG A 840 -37.33 7.42 21.67
N LEU A 841 -37.41 8.73 21.50
CA LEU A 841 -38.66 9.44 21.25
C LEU A 841 -39.24 9.14 19.86
N ILE A 842 -38.39 9.13 18.82
CA ILE A 842 -38.81 8.99 17.43
C ILE A 842 -37.92 7.95 16.71
N PRO A 843 -38.01 6.65 17.12
CA PRO A 843 -37.16 5.59 16.59
C PRO A 843 -37.32 5.36 15.09
N ASP A 844 -38.48 5.70 14.51
CA ASP A 844 -38.78 5.58 13.08
C ASP A 844 -38.18 6.70 12.22
N ARG A 845 -37.52 7.68 12.84
CA ARG A 845 -36.79 8.75 12.14
C ARG A 845 -35.31 8.76 12.48
N PHE A 846 -34.95 8.47 13.73
CA PHE A 846 -33.57 8.59 14.20
C PHE A 846 -32.93 7.27 14.59
N SER A 847 -31.65 7.13 14.27
CA SER A 847 -30.77 6.09 14.81
C SER A 847 -29.69 6.72 15.70
N ALA A 848 -29.38 6.04 16.81
CA ALA A 848 -28.27 6.42 17.70
C ALA A 848 -26.98 5.59 17.47
N VAL A 849 -26.99 4.68 16.49
CA VAL A 849 -25.89 3.77 16.18
C VAL A 849 -25.28 4.09 14.82
N SER A 850 -23.96 4.26 14.79
CA SER A 850 -23.23 4.62 13.57
C SER A 850 -23.18 3.48 12.55
N GLY A 851 -22.98 3.84 11.28
CA GLY A 851 -22.81 2.91 10.15
C GLY A 851 -24.07 2.77 9.27
N PRO A 852 -23.93 2.62 7.94
CA PRO A 852 -25.08 2.63 7.01
C PRO A 852 -26.15 1.59 7.33
N LYS A 853 -25.75 0.35 7.68
CA LYS A 853 -26.68 -0.74 8.03
C LYS A 853 -27.57 -0.44 9.24
N ASN A 854 -27.17 0.48 10.11
CA ASN A 854 -27.89 0.83 11.34
C ASN A 854 -28.82 2.04 11.17
N ARG A 855 -28.94 2.58 9.94
CA ARG A 855 -29.80 3.72 9.60
C ARG A 855 -30.61 3.50 8.33
N VAL A 856 -30.88 2.25 7.95
CA VAL A 856 -31.67 1.95 6.73
C VAL A 856 -33.04 2.63 6.83
N GLY A 857 -33.32 3.57 5.92
CA GLY A 857 -34.54 4.39 5.94
C GLY A 857 -34.66 5.35 7.14
N ARG A 858 -33.57 5.69 7.82
CA ARG A 858 -33.53 6.61 8.99
C ARG A 858 -32.36 7.60 8.87
N ILE A 859 -32.36 8.62 9.73
CA ILE A 859 -31.27 9.60 9.84
C ILE A 859 -30.42 9.26 11.07
N PHE A 860 -29.10 9.21 10.89
CA PHE A 860 -28.15 9.11 11.99
C PHE A 860 -27.67 10.51 12.33
N ILE A 861 -27.83 10.92 13.60
CA ILE A 861 -27.23 12.16 14.09
C ILE A 861 -25.81 11.82 14.57
N ASP A 862 -24.81 12.16 13.76
CA ASP A 862 -23.41 11.90 14.07
C ASP A 862 -22.87 12.87 15.13
N TYR A 863 -22.80 12.36 16.37
CA TYR A 863 -22.17 13.02 17.52
C TYR A 863 -20.66 12.68 17.64
N LEU A 864 -20.11 11.82 16.79
CA LEU A 864 -18.70 11.39 16.89
C LEU A 864 -17.72 12.53 16.57
N ARG A 865 -18.19 13.57 15.89
CA ARG A 865 -17.48 14.84 15.64
C ARG A 865 -17.11 15.62 16.91
N ASN A 866 -17.65 15.23 18.07
CA ASN A 866 -17.41 15.90 19.36
C ASN A 866 -16.29 15.23 20.19
N GLY A 867 -15.53 14.29 19.62
CA GLY A 867 -14.33 13.74 20.27
C GLY A 867 -13.09 14.61 20.09
N LEU A 868 -12.13 14.49 21.02
CA LEU A 868 -10.82 15.14 20.90
C LEU A 868 -10.15 14.77 19.55
N GLY A 869 -9.71 15.77 18.81
CA GLY A 869 -9.07 15.57 17.50
C GLY A 869 -10.03 15.20 16.35
N ALA A 870 -11.33 15.13 16.59
CA ALA A 870 -12.35 15.10 15.54
C ALA A 870 -12.58 16.52 14.97
N THR A 871 -13.06 16.59 13.74
CA THR A 871 -13.18 17.83 12.98
C THR A 871 -14.45 17.86 12.14
N THR A 872 -14.98 19.05 11.91
CA THR A 872 -16.15 19.30 11.06
C THR A 872 -15.80 20.31 9.98
N ILE A 873 -16.35 20.15 8.77
CA ILE A 873 -16.20 21.12 7.69
C ILE A 873 -16.58 22.53 8.17
N CYS A 874 -15.70 23.50 7.96
CA CYS A 874 -15.91 24.89 8.35
C CYS A 874 -17.08 25.52 7.56
N ALA A 875 -17.78 26.47 8.16
CA ALA A 875 -18.69 27.34 7.41
C ALA A 875 -17.90 28.07 6.31
N TYR A 876 -18.54 28.29 5.16
CA TYR A 876 -17.96 28.86 3.93
C TYR A 876 -16.78 28.05 3.34
N SER A 877 -16.52 26.83 3.80
CA SER A 877 -15.53 25.96 3.16
C SER A 877 -16.15 25.12 2.04
N VAL A 878 -15.38 24.99 0.96
CA VAL A 878 -15.71 24.21 -0.23
C VAL A 878 -15.56 22.72 0.05
N ARG A 879 -16.37 21.90 -0.62
CA ARG A 879 -16.30 20.43 -0.60
C ARG A 879 -15.55 19.90 -1.81
N ALA A 880 -14.77 18.85 -1.61
CA ALA A 880 -14.13 18.10 -2.70
C ALA A 880 -15.16 17.13 -3.32
N ARG A 881 -16.16 17.71 -4.01
CA ARG A 881 -17.29 17.04 -4.64
C ARG A 881 -17.67 17.79 -5.92
N GLU A 882 -18.34 17.07 -6.81
CA GLU A 882 -18.84 17.59 -8.08
C GLU A 882 -19.64 18.89 -7.90
N GLY A 883 -19.33 19.89 -8.73
CA GLY A 883 -19.85 21.26 -8.67
C GLY A 883 -19.18 22.16 -7.63
N LEU A 884 -18.18 21.67 -6.88
CA LEU A 884 -17.53 22.36 -5.75
C LEU A 884 -18.53 23.05 -4.79
N PRO A 885 -19.45 22.28 -4.17
CA PRO A 885 -20.45 22.81 -3.26
C PRO A 885 -19.84 23.33 -1.96
N VAL A 886 -20.52 24.25 -1.29
CA VAL A 886 -20.05 24.96 -0.08
C VAL A 886 -20.89 24.57 1.14
N SER A 887 -20.28 24.52 2.31
CA SER A 887 -21.00 24.42 3.59
C SER A 887 -21.47 25.80 4.04
N VAL A 888 -22.75 26.13 3.86
CA VAL A 888 -23.26 27.52 3.98
C VAL A 888 -24.15 27.69 5.21
N PRO A 889 -23.91 28.71 6.06
CA PRO A 889 -24.83 29.15 7.10
C PRO A 889 -26.23 29.52 6.59
N ILE A 890 -27.24 29.12 7.35
CA ILE A 890 -28.66 29.35 7.05
C ILE A 890 -29.40 29.78 8.32
N HIS A 891 -30.41 30.61 8.15
CA HIS A 891 -31.41 30.87 9.18
C HIS A 891 -32.28 29.62 9.41
N ARG A 892 -33.04 29.61 10.50
CA ARG A 892 -33.88 28.46 10.88
C ARG A 892 -35.10 28.33 9.98
N GLU A 893 -35.60 29.47 9.54
CA GLU A 893 -36.79 29.66 8.72
C GLU A 893 -36.57 29.11 7.29
N GLU A 894 -35.35 29.27 6.77
CA GLU A 894 -34.93 28.79 5.44
C GLU A 894 -34.88 27.27 5.32
N VAL A 895 -34.80 26.53 6.44
CA VAL A 895 -34.65 25.05 6.43
C VAL A 895 -35.79 24.37 5.67
N SER A 896 -37.00 24.93 5.71
CA SER A 896 -38.17 24.43 4.97
C SER A 896 -38.15 24.71 3.46
N GLU A 897 -37.36 25.67 3.01
CA GLU A 897 -37.30 26.14 1.62
C GLU A 897 -36.15 25.51 0.84
N LEU A 898 -35.21 24.84 1.53
CA LEU A 898 -34.12 24.12 0.89
C LEU A 898 -34.61 22.88 0.14
N GLU A 899 -34.04 22.65 -1.05
CA GLU A 899 -34.24 21.43 -1.84
C GLU A 899 -33.09 20.43 -1.71
N ALA A 900 -31.89 20.87 -1.34
CA ALA A 900 -30.70 20.01 -1.18
C ALA A 900 -29.60 20.62 -0.29
N ALA A 901 -28.77 19.75 0.31
CA ALA A 901 -27.61 20.14 1.13
C ALA A 901 -26.42 20.73 0.34
N ASN A 902 -26.45 20.68 -0.99
CA ASN A 902 -25.40 21.14 -1.90
C ASN A 902 -25.90 22.23 -2.88
N ALA A 903 -26.99 22.92 -2.54
CA ALA A 903 -27.59 23.97 -3.39
C ALA A 903 -26.65 25.15 -3.73
N TRP A 904 -25.63 25.38 -2.90
CA TRP A 904 -24.65 26.44 -3.10
C TRP A 904 -23.27 25.91 -3.43
N THR A 905 -22.61 26.58 -4.37
CA THR A 905 -21.29 26.27 -4.92
C THR A 905 -20.42 27.52 -4.95
N ILE A 906 -19.12 27.37 -5.23
CA ILE A 906 -18.22 28.51 -5.41
C ILE A 906 -18.69 29.49 -6.50
N VAL A 907 -19.49 29.00 -7.47
CA VAL A 907 -20.01 29.78 -8.59
C VAL A 907 -21.20 30.64 -8.19
N ASN A 908 -22.13 30.14 -7.36
CA ASN A 908 -23.39 30.83 -7.06
C ASN A 908 -23.45 31.50 -5.68
N LEU A 909 -22.54 31.20 -4.75
CA LEU A 909 -22.65 31.67 -3.36
C LEU A 909 -22.67 33.20 -3.23
N HIS A 910 -21.91 33.92 -4.06
CA HIS A 910 -21.87 35.39 -4.01
C HIS A 910 -23.27 36.00 -4.11
N LYS A 911 -24.13 35.46 -4.98
CA LYS A 911 -25.52 35.92 -5.14
C LYS A 911 -26.35 35.80 -3.86
N ARG A 912 -26.06 34.81 -3.01
CA ARG A 912 -26.70 34.66 -1.69
C ARG A 912 -26.12 35.65 -0.69
N LEU A 913 -24.80 35.84 -0.67
CA LEU A 913 -24.17 36.83 0.23
C LEU A 913 -24.65 38.25 -0.09
N ASP A 914 -24.84 38.58 -1.37
CA ASP A 914 -25.42 39.85 -1.84
C ASP A 914 -26.92 40.01 -1.51
N GLN A 915 -27.60 38.95 -1.07
CA GLN A 915 -29.04 38.91 -0.73
C GLN A 915 -29.30 38.81 0.78
N LEU A 916 -28.27 38.62 1.61
CA LEU A 916 -28.39 38.50 3.06
C LEU A 916 -28.27 39.89 3.71
N ASP A 917 -29.31 40.33 4.41
CA ASP A 917 -29.30 41.57 5.20
C ASP A 917 -28.41 41.45 6.46
N GLU A 918 -28.25 40.23 7.00
CA GLU A 918 -27.44 39.90 8.19
C GLU A 918 -26.81 38.50 8.03
N ASP A 919 -25.67 38.23 8.68
CA ASP A 919 -25.11 36.87 8.77
C ASP A 919 -26.04 35.97 9.62
N PRO A 920 -26.52 34.81 9.11
CA PRO A 920 -27.27 33.85 9.91
C PRO A 920 -26.57 33.41 11.21
N TRP A 921 -25.24 33.56 11.30
CA TRP A 921 -24.41 33.24 12.46
C TRP A 921 -23.91 34.48 13.23
N ALA A 922 -24.40 35.69 12.94
CA ALA A 922 -23.95 36.94 13.58
C ALA A 922 -23.91 36.88 15.13
N ARG A 923 -24.88 36.21 15.75
CA ARG A 923 -25.00 36.06 17.21
C ARG A 923 -24.15 34.95 17.83
N LEU A 924 -23.50 34.09 17.03
CA LEU A 924 -22.74 32.94 17.51
C LEU A 924 -21.60 33.31 18.48
N PRO A 925 -20.83 34.40 18.28
CA PRO A 925 -19.80 34.82 19.23
C PRO A 925 -20.36 35.25 20.59
N ASP A 926 -21.57 35.81 20.61
CA ASP A 926 -22.20 36.38 21.81
C ASP A 926 -22.99 35.36 22.64
N THR A 927 -23.44 34.26 22.03
CA THR A 927 -24.15 33.17 22.75
C THR A 927 -23.25 32.52 23.81
N LYS A 928 -23.46 32.87 25.08
CA LYS A 928 -22.83 32.22 26.25
C LYS A 928 -23.82 31.28 26.93
N GLN A 929 -23.65 29.98 26.73
CA GLN A 929 -24.49 28.93 27.32
C GLN A 929 -23.62 27.77 27.87
N THR A 930 -24.14 27.00 28.82
CA THR A 930 -23.40 25.92 29.50
C THR A 930 -24.27 24.68 29.67
N ILE A 931 -23.66 23.50 29.79
CA ILE A 931 -24.38 22.25 30.02
C ILE A 931 -24.84 22.22 31.49
N THR A 932 -26.14 22.39 31.73
CA THR A 932 -26.71 22.40 33.09
C THR A 932 -27.09 21.00 33.58
N ARG A 933 -27.22 20.85 34.91
CA ARG A 933 -27.75 19.61 35.51
C ARG A 933 -29.18 19.33 35.08
N GLU A 934 -30.01 20.35 34.89
CA GLU A 934 -31.40 20.18 34.43
C GLU A 934 -31.47 19.64 33.00
N MET A 935 -30.63 20.15 32.09
CA MET A 935 -30.50 19.59 30.73
C MET A 935 -30.13 18.10 30.77
N ARG A 936 -29.14 17.74 31.60
CA ARG A 936 -28.70 16.34 31.79
C ARG A 936 -29.85 15.46 32.30
N ILE A 937 -30.62 15.92 33.28
CA ILE A 937 -31.80 15.21 33.81
C ILE A 937 -32.89 15.03 32.74
N ARG A 938 -33.21 16.09 31.96
CA ARG A 938 -34.25 16.04 30.90
C ARG A 938 -33.95 14.96 29.84
N ILE A 939 -32.68 14.79 29.45
CA ILE A 939 -32.26 13.75 28.49
C ILE A 939 -31.94 12.39 29.13
N GLY A 940 -32.21 12.21 30.42
CA GLY A 940 -32.07 10.92 31.12
C GLY A 940 -30.65 10.55 31.56
N ILE A 941 -29.76 11.53 31.74
CA ILE A 941 -28.48 11.36 32.45
C ILE A 941 -28.75 11.61 33.95
N LYS A 942 -28.28 10.71 34.82
CA LYS A 942 -28.37 10.86 36.29
C LYS A 942 -27.26 11.77 36.84
#